data_AF-A0A1I1U512-F1
#
_entry.id   AF-A0A1I1U512-F1
#
_cell.length_a   1.000
_cell.length_b   1.000
_cell.length_c   1.000
_cell.angle_alpha   90.00
_cell.angle_beta   90.00
_cell.angle_gamma   90.00
#
_symmetry.space_group_name_H-M   'P 1'
#
loop_
_entity.id
_entity.type
_entity.pdbx_description
1 polymer ?
#
loop_
_entity_poly.entity_id
_entity_poly.type
_entity_poly.pdbx_seq_one_letter_code
_entity_poly.pdbx_strand_id
1 'polypeptide(L)'
;MNALLNWLARPVLFLVKKQFPSHKDTRYVLMAGMLSLLVSCNSTSENRTYRIGFSQCTGADSWRRTMQENMYRELSFDPKVAFIMKDANGNTARQIEQIQQLIDQHVDVLIVTPNEAKPITPILEKAYQQGIPVIILDRRTNSEQYTSYVGASNYDVGYTAGTYANNLLNGQGNVVEISERPGSSADIDRHRGFIGALNRHPGIHLVSKLTGNWDKQSFESQLTGLLKNRPGIQLIFAQNDRTALKAYTICKKLGREKTLKIIGVDGLSGANEGIDLVERGILTATVLYPTGGEEAIQTAMAILQKQPFKRENQLQITLIDSSNVRIMKLQNEKVIAQQKDIERRQKKIVEQQAISENQATIIYAVSITLALALIFGLLSFYSLRENRKINRRLEAQNEEISDQKNQIEQLAEQAEIENEAKLKFFTNISHEFRTPLTLILAPVEDILENDKVRDSLLKQEMMLIRKNTLRLLRLVNQLLDFRKIDSHKMPVLASEQNMIEFVKDIMAAFEKTASKHKIDFRLIASEPQIMVWFDPAMLDKVIFNLLSNAFKFTPDKGRIYLYVRISSSTHVQIRVEDNGIGMTPAEIAHVFEVFYQGKSTYKASGTGLGLALSKELITLHQGTLSVRSEQGKETCFTIELPLGNAHLDTSERQTEPAEDLPAVQNRIVLDDNEIKTSIPSSGKQHEKSVLVIEDNEDLNSLLEQKLQTTYQVYKALDGEEGLRIAFDQIPDLIVCDIMLPRKDGLSVASILKSDFRTSHIPIILLTARNTNEQQIEGIQMGVDAYITKPFNLKYVEATIKTLLKNRTLLREHYTSELPTELLAGNAPNKLDKKFIAEFKAHIEEKYNDSELNVEEIGRDLGMSRVQLYRKVKALLGYSVNEYIQEVRLNKARFLLKQDDLTVADIAYKVGFSSPTYFSTSFKGKYNQTPLEYKNS
;
A
#
# COMPACT_ATOMS: atom_id res chain seq x y z
N MET A 1 14.70 -33.41 21.51
CA MET A 1 15.74 -32.47 21.04
C MET A 1 15.73 -32.32 19.51
N ASN A 2 15.86 -33.39 18.72
CA ASN A 2 15.85 -33.32 17.23
C ASN A 2 14.58 -32.71 16.61
N ALA A 3 13.40 -32.94 17.20
CA ALA A 3 12.16 -32.32 16.72
C ALA A 3 12.12 -30.80 16.98
N LEU A 4 12.69 -30.34 18.10
CA LEU A 4 12.75 -28.92 18.47
C LEU A 4 13.82 -28.18 17.64
N LEU A 5 14.95 -28.83 17.37
CA LEU A 5 15.99 -28.35 16.45
C LEU A 5 15.47 -28.20 15.02
N ASN A 6 14.70 -29.17 14.52
CA ASN A 6 14.08 -29.08 13.19
C ASN A 6 12.99 -28.00 13.10
N TRP A 7 12.29 -27.72 14.20
CA TRP A 7 11.28 -26.67 14.25
C TRP A 7 11.91 -25.27 14.28
N LEU A 8 13.01 -25.09 15.02
CA LEU A 8 13.77 -23.83 15.09
C LEU A 8 14.59 -23.55 13.81
N ALA A 9 15.07 -24.58 13.12
CA ALA A 9 15.89 -24.43 11.91
C ALA A 9 15.10 -23.91 10.69
N ARG A 10 13.80 -24.23 10.59
CA ARG A 10 12.96 -23.85 9.44
C ARG A 10 12.82 -22.33 9.22
N PRO A 11 12.52 -21.50 10.23
CA PRO A 11 12.44 -20.05 10.05
C PRO A 11 13.81 -19.41 9.77
N VAL A 12 14.90 -19.92 10.36
CA VAL A 12 16.27 -19.43 10.11
C VAL A 12 16.71 -19.74 8.68
N LEU A 13 16.44 -20.95 8.18
CA LEU A 13 16.70 -21.31 6.77
C LEU A 13 15.90 -20.45 5.79
N PHE A 14 14.67 -20.07 6.13
CA PHE A 14 13.82 -19.23 5.28
C PHE A 14 14.36 -17.78 5.19
N LEU A 15 14.82 -17.22 6.32
CA LEU A 15 15.43 -15.88 6.37
C LEU A 15 16.76 -15.80 5.60
N VAL A 16 17.65 -16.78 5.76
CA VAL A 16 18.92 -16.85 5.02
C VAL A 16 18.71 -17.02 3.51
N LYS A 17 17.62 -17.70 3.10
CA LYS A 17 17.30 -17.89 1.68
C LYS A 17 16.85 -16.61 0.98
N LYS A 18 16.18 -15.72 1.71
CA LYS A 18 15.58 -14.49 1.18
C LYS A 18 16.56 -13.30 1.14
N GLN A 19 17.58 -13.30 2.00
CA GLN A 19 18.46 -12.13 2.20
C GLN A 19 19.82 -12.23 1.49
N PHE A 20 20.25 -13.40 1.02
CA PHE A 20 21.51 -13.59 0.30
C PHE A 20 21.32 -14.50 -0.93
N PRO A 21 20.88 -13.98 -2.10
CA PRO A 21 20.63 -14.82 -3.28
C PRO A 21 21.89 -15.30 -4.00
N SER A 22 23.05 -14.62 -3.84
CA SER A 22 24.17 -14.75 -4.78
C SER A 22 25.46 -15.44 -4.28
N HIS A 23 25.61 -15.77 -2.99
CA HIS A 23 26.85 -16.38 -2.50
C HIS A 23 26.61 -17.77 -1.89
N LYS A 24 26.84 -18.81 -2.71
CA LYS A 24 26.76 -20.21 -2.30
C LYS A 24 27.81 -20.56 -1.24
N ASP A 25 29.01 -20.00 -1.33
CA ASP A 25 30.15 -20.41 -0.49
C ASP A 25 30.00 -19.97 0.98
N THR A 26 29.41 -18.79 1.23
CA THR A 26 29.16 -18.31 2.60
C THR A 26 28.10 -19.13 3.33
N ARG A 27 27.17 -19.76 2.58
CA ARG A 27 26.13 -20.64 3.15
C ARG A 27 26.72 -21.97 3.64
N TYR A 28 27.67 -22.55 2.91
CA TYR A 28 28.30 -23.80 3.32
C TYR A 28 29.26 -23.62 4.49
N VAL A 29 29.98 -22.49 4.57
CA VAL A 29 30.89 -22.20 5.69
C VAL A 29 30.13 -21.97 7.00
N LEU A 30 29.01 -21.23 6.98
CA LEU A 30 28.16 -21.03 8.16
C LEU A 30 27.45 -22.33 8.59
N MET A 31 27.02 -23.16 7.63
CA MET A 31 26.38 -24.44 7.92
C MET A 31 27.38 -25.47 8.46
N ALA A 32 28.61 -25.50 7.96
CA ALA A 32 29.69 -26.34 8.47
C ALA A 32 30.20 -25.87 9.86
N GLY A 33 30.21 -24.56 10.12
CA GLY A 33 30.53 -23.99 11.44
C GLY A 33 29.48 -24.36 12.50
N MET A 34 28.19 -24.33 12.16
CA MET A 34 27.13 -24.77 13.08
C MET A 34 27.08 -26.28 13.28
N LEU A 35 27.37 -27.09 12.25
CA LEU A 35 27.42 -28.55 12.40
C LEU A 35 28.63 -29.01 13.23
N SER A 36 29.79 -28.35 13.10
CA SER A 36 30.99 -28.72 13.86
C SER A 36 30.87 -28.43 15.36
N LEU A 37 30.09 -27.41 15.75
CA LEU A 37 29.78 -27.11 17.15
C LEU A 37 28.77 -28.08 17.80
N LEU A 38 28.05 -28.89 17.01
CA LEU A 38 27.07 -29.86 17.52
C LEU A 38 27.61 -31.30 17.63
N VAL A 39 28.81 -31.57 17.13
CA VAL A 39 29.37 -32.95 17.07
C VAL A 39 30.46 -33.21 18.11
N SER A 40 30.92 -32.21 18.85
CA SER A 40 31.92 -32.42 19.90
C SER A 40 31.29 -32.52 21.28
N CYS A 41 30.87 -33.74 21.64
CA CYS A 41 30.91 -34.36 22.97
C CYS A 41 29.78 -35.39 23.08
N ASN A 42 30.06 -36.61 22.61
CA ASN A 42 29.38 -37.78 23.14
C ASN A 42 30.36 -38.95 23.16
N SER A 43 31.29 -38.93 24.11
CA SER A 43 32.03 -40.14 24.48
C SER A 43 31.13 -40.99 25.38
N THR A 44 30.21 -41.73 24.78
CA THR A 44 29.50 -42.79 25.47
C THR A 44 30.47 -43.94 25.73
N SER A 45 31.11 -43.96 26.91
CA SER A 45 31.71 -45.20 27.39
C SER A 45 30.58 -46.19 27.68
N GLU A 46 30.59 -47.35 27.04
CA GLU A 46 29.59 -48.42 27.24
C GLU A 46 29.47 -48.78 28.74
N ASN A 47 28.33 -48.44 29.35
CA ASN A 47 27.97 -48.87 30.70
C ASN A 47 27.44 -50.31 30.64
N ARG A 48 28.32 -51.31 30.66
CA ARG A 48 27.90 -52.72 30.78
C ARG A 48 27.60 -53.06 32.24
N THR A 49 26.37 -53.50 32.52
CA THR A 49 25.95 -54.04 33.82
C THR A 49 26.27 -55.53 33.87
N TYR A 50 27.06 -55.98 34.86
CA TYR A 50 27.40 -57.40 35.03
C TYR A 50 26.34 -58.14 35.84
N ARG A 51 26.18 -59.45 35.64
CA ARG A 51 25.26 -60.32 36.39
C ARG A 51 26.02 -61.39 37.15
N ILE A 52 25.95 -61.37 38.48
CA ILE A 52 26.53 -62.41 39.33
C ILE A 52 25.39 -63.28 39.88
N GLY A 53 25.39 -64.56 39.54
CA GLY A 53 24.48 -65.55 40.12
C GLY A 53 25.09 -66.17 41.37
N PHE A 54 24.32 -66.26 42.46
CA PHE A 54 24.74 -66.93 43.69
C PHE A 54 23.76 -68.03 44.08
N SER A 55 24.23 -69.28 44.10
CA SER A 55 23.48 -70.44 44.59
C SER A 55 23.95 -70.86 45.98
N GLN A 56 23.14 -70.54 46.99
CA GLN A 56 23.39 -70.87 48.39
C GLN A 56 22.75 -72.21 48.76
N CYS A 57 23.43 -73.05 49.56
CA CYS A 57 22.88 -74.33 50.00
C CYS A 57 21.77 -74.19 51.05
N THR A 58 21.91 -73.25 51.98
CA THR A 58 20.92 -72.91 53.01
C THR A 58 21.15 -71.50 53.51
N GLY A 59 20.10 -70.72 53.77
CA GLY A 59 20.16 -69.40 54.41
C GLY A 59 19.71 -69.39 55.88
N ALA A 60 19.39 -70.55 56.47
CA ALA A 60 18.74 -70.61 57.78
C ALA A 60 19.65 -70.19 58.97
N ASP A 61 20.96 -70.39 58.86
CA ASP A 61 21.91 -70.08 59.94
C ASP A 61 22.50 -68.66 59.85
N SER A 62 23.06 -68.19 60.96
CA SER A 62 23.61 -66.83 61.11
C SER A 62 24.93 -66.66 60.37
N TRP A 63 25.69 -67.74 60.20
CA TRP A 63 26.94 -67.73 59.44
C TRP A 63 26.67 -67.47 57.96
N ARG A 64 25.66 -68.14 57.38
CA ARG A 64 25.21 -67.93 55.99
C ARG A 64 24.60 -66.56 55.75
N ARG A 65 23.89 -66.01 56.74
CA ARG A 65 23.39 -64.62 56.68
C ARG A 65 24.54 -63.62 56.71
N THR A 66 25.52 -63.81 57.58
CA THR A 66 26.71 -62.95 57.64
C THR A 66 27.52 -63.02 56.34
N MET A 67 27.64 -64.21 55.74
CA MET A 67 28.23 -64.35 54.39
C MET A 67 27.50 -63.48 53.37
N GLN A 68 26.17 -63.54 53.33
CA GLN A 68 25.37 -62.75 52.39
C GLN A 68 25.51 -61.24 52.65
N GLU A 69 25.47 -60.81 53.91
CA GLU A 69 25.67 -59.41 54.29
C GLU A 69 27.03 -58.89 53.83
N ASN A 70 28.09 -59.69 53.98
CA ASN A 70 29.43 -59.34 53.47
C ASN A 70 29.45 -59.25 51.93
N MET A 71 28.75 -60.14 51.22
CA MET A 71 28.62 -60.05 49.76
C MET A 71 27.90 -58.77 49.32
N TYR A 72 26.76 -58.45 49.96
CA TYR A 72 26.01 -57.22 49.66
C TYR A 72 26.80 -55.96 50.02
N ARG A 73 27.57 -55.99 51.12
CA ARG A 73 28.47 -54.90 51.50
C ARG A 73 29.51 -54.66 50.41
N GLU A 74 30.15 -55.72 49.92
CA GLU A 74 31.16 -55.58 48.87
C GLU A 74 30.55 -55.08 47.55
N LEU A 75 29.39 -55.62 47.17
CA LEU A 75 28.64 -55.17 45.99
C LEU A 75 28.21 -53.70 46.06
N SER A 76 28.13 -53.10 47.26
CA SER A 76 27.79 -51.68 47.41
C SER A 76 28.85 -50.73 46.84
N PHE A 77 30.10 -51.21 46.71
CA PHE A 77 31.17 -50.48 46.03
C PHE A 77 31.05 -50.51 44.50
N ASP A 78 30.31 -51.48 43.96
CA ASP A 78 30.13 -51.71 42.52
C ASP A 78 28.64 -51.68 42.12
N PRO A 79 28.01 -50.50 42.02
CA PRO A 79 26.58 -50.37 41.74
C PRO A 79 26.16 -50.84 40.33
N LYS A 80 27.12 -51.27 39.50
CA LYS A 80 26.92 -51.75 38.12
C LYS A 80 26.78 -53.28 38.04
N VAL A 81 26.55 -53.95 39.17
CA VAL A 81 26.39 -55.40 39.26
C VAL A 81 24.97 -55.76 39.68
N ALA A 82 24.30 -56.59 38.88
CA ALA A 82 23.05 -57.25 39.23
C ALA A 82 23.36 -58.58 39.93
N PHE A 83 23.09 -58.64 41.23
CA PHE A 83 23.31 -59.84 42.05
C PHE A 83 22.03 -60.65 42.20
N ILE A 84 22.05 -61.90 41.74
CA ILE A 84 20.89 -62.81 41.69
C ILE A 84 21.15 -63.98 42.63
N MET A 85 20.51 -63.96 43.81
CA MET A 85 20.67 -65.00 44.81
C MET A 85 19.53 -66.05 44.76
N LYS A 86 19.89 -67.33 44.94
CA LYS A 86 18.98 -68.47 45.07
C LYS A 86 19.34 -69.30 46.30
N ASP A 87 18.38 -69.53 47.20
CA ASP A 87 18.54 -70.37 48.40
C ASP A 87 17.85 -71.74 48.20
N ALA A 88 18.64 -72.80 48.34
CA ALA A 88 18.21 -74.18 48.18
C ALA A 88 17.54 -74.78 49.44
N ASN A 89 17.54 -74.09 50.58
CA ASN A 89 16.93 -74.52 51.84
C ASN A 89 17.36 -75.95 52.27
N GLY A 90 18.62 -76.31 52.03
CA GLY A 90 19.20 -77.62 52.34
C GLY A 90 18.77 -78.76 51.42
N ASN A 91 18.06 -78.47 50.32
CA ASN A 91 17.58 -79.47 49.36
C ASN A 91 18.45 -79.48 48.08
N THR A 92 19.14 -80.59 47.86
CA THR A 92 20.07 -80.78 46.75
C THR A 92 19.39 -80.74 45.37
N ALA A 93 18.22 -81.35 45.21
CA ALA A 93 17.49 -81.32 43.94
C ALA A 93 17.05 -79.90 43.56
N ARG A 94 16.56 -79.15 44.55
CA ARG A 94 16.22 -77.73 44.38
C ARG A 94 17.45 -76.89 44.03
N GLN A 95 18.61 -77.16 44.63
CA GLN A 95 19.84 -76.44 44.29
C GLN A 95 20.25 -76.64 42.82
N ILE A 96 20.13 -77.88 42.31
CA ILE A 96 20.42 -78.20 40.91
C ILE A 96 19.50 -77.40 39.97
N GLU A 97 18.20 -77.37 40.25
CA GLU A 97 17.23 -76.60 39.47
C GLU A 97 17.57 -75.10 39.47
N GLN A 98 17.92 -74.55 40.63
CA GLN A 98 18.28 -73.14 40.77
C GLN A 98 19.57 -72.79 40.03
N ILE A 99 20.58 -73.66 40.06
CA ILE A 99 21.80 -73.47 39.27
C ILE A 99 21.46 -73.50 37.78
N GLN A 100 20.60 -74.43 37.33
CA GLN A 100 20.15 -74.46 35.93
C GLN A 100 19.43 -73.15 35.55
N GLN A 101 18.56 -72.62 36.40
CA GLN A 101 17.91 -71.32 36.16
C GLN A 101 18.92 -70.18 36.02
N LEU A 102 19.99 -70.15 36.82
CA LEU A 102 21.03 -69.13 36.74
C LEU A 102 21.84 -69.24 35.44
N ILE A 103 22.15 -70.47 35.01
CA ILE A 103 22.78 -70.74 33.72
C ILE A 103 21.87 -70.22 32.58
N ASP A 104 20.59 -70.55 32.60
CA ASP A 104 19.63 -70.15 31.57
C ASP A 104 19.42 -68.62 31.53
N GLN A 105 19.62 -67.93 32.66
CA GLN A 105 19.61 -66.46 32.76
C GLN A 105 20.89 -65.79 32.25
N HIS A 106 21.87 -66.58 31.79
CA HIS A 106 23.16 -66.12 31.27
C HIS A 106 23.89 -65.20 32.26
N VAL A 107 24.05 -65.66 33.51
CA VAL A 107 24.89 -64.95 34.48
C VAL A 107 26.35 -64.92 34.01
N ASP A 108 27.02 -63.78 34.20
CA ASP A 108 28.41 -63.59 33.75
C ASP A 108 29.41 -64.33 34.67
N VAL A 109 29.07 -64.54 35.95
CA VAL A 109 29.80 -65.39 36.91
C VAL A 109 28.80 -66.11 37.80
N LEU A 110 29.09 -67.37 38.14
CA LEU A 110 28.30 -68.20 39.05
C LEU A 110 29.09 -68.51 40.32
N ILE A 111 28.60 -68.06 41.47
CA ILE A 111 29.11 -68.40 42.80
C ILE A 111 28.21 -69.50 43.38
N VAL A 112 28.79 -70.57 43.93
CA VAL A 112 28.03 -71.69 44.49
C VAL A 112 28.63 -72.17 45.80
N THR A 113 27.77 -72.37 46.80
CA THR A 113 28.09 -73.15 48.00
C THR A 113 27.36 -74.50 47.90
N PRO A 114 28.02 -75.61 47.54
CA PRO A 114 27.36 -76.90 47.34
C PRO A 114 26.70 -77.43 48.62
N ASN A 115 25.44 -77.88 48.55
CA ASN A 115 24.79 -78.56 49.68
C ASN A 115 25.47 -79.91 49.97
N GLU A 116 25.74 -80.67 48.90
CA GLU A 116 26.46 -81.95 48.91
C GLU A 116 27.46 -81.98 47.75
N ALA A 117 28.65 -82.54 48.00
CA ALA A 117 29.74 -82.50 47.01
C ALA A 117 29.43 -83.30 45.73
N LYS A 118 28.98 -84.55 45.86
CA LYS A 118 28.76 -85.45 44.70
C LYS A 118 27.60 -85.03 43.80
N PRO A 119 26.37 -84.79 44.31
CA PRO A 119 25.21 -84.59 43.42
C PRO A 119 25.21 -83.22 42.71
N ILE A 120 25.88 -82.21 43.27
CA ILE A 120 25.99 -80.87 42.67
C ILE A 120 27.08 -80.80 41.60
N THR A 121 28.06 -81.72 41.61
CA THR A 121 29.21 -81.68 40.68
C THR A 121 28.81 -81.61 39.19
N PRO A 122 27.91 -82.46 38.66
CA PRO A 122 27.60 -82.47 37.23
C PRO A 122 27.00 -81.17 36.69
N ILE A 123 26.17 -80.47 37.49
CA ILE A 123 25.56 -79.21 37.06
C ILE A 123 26.58 -78.05 37.05
N LEU A 124 27.59 -78.10 37.92
CA LEU A 124 28.68 -77.12 37.93
C LEU A 124 29.66 -77.34 36.78
N GLU A 125 29.98 -78.59 36.47
CA GLU A 125 30.78 -78.93 35.28
C GLU A 125 30.11 -78.44 34.00
N LYS A 126 28.78 -78.60 33.90
CA LYS A 126 27.98 -78.05 32.80
C LYS A 126 28.13 -76.53 32.69
N ALA A 127 28.00 -75.78 33.80
CA ALA A 127 28.17 -74.32 33.79
C ALA A 127 29.58 -73.91 33.34
N TYR A 128 30.61 -74.58 33.87
CA TYR A 128 32.01 -74.33 33.54
C TYR A 128 32.31 -74.62 32.06
N GLN A 129 31.82 -75.74 31.53
CA GLN A 129 31.99 -76.12 30.12
C GLN A 129 31.24 -75.20 29.14
N GLN A 130 30.14 -74.57 29.59
CA GLN A 130 29.45 -73.51 28.83
C GLN A 130 30.17 -72.15 28.90
N GLY A 131 31.33 -72.08 29.56
CA GLY A 131 32.17 -70.90 29.64
C GLY A 131 31.76 -69.91 30.74
N ILE A 132 30.82 -70.27 31.62
CA ILE A 132 30.47 -69.46 32.78
C ILE A 132 31.53 -69.71 33.87
N PRO A 133 32.27 -68.68 34.33
CA PRO A 133 33.20 -68.85 35.43
C PRO A 133 32.48 -69.28 36.71
N VAL A 134 32.94 -70.37 37.33
CA VAL A 134 32.34 -70.95 38.54
C VAL A 134 33.25 -70.73 39.74
N ILE A 135 32.76 -70.01 40.74
CA ILE A 135 33.42 -69.81 42.03
C ILE A 135 32.76 -70.72 43.06
N ILE A 136 33.54 -71.65 43.61
CA ILE A 136 33.10 -72.51 44.71
C ILE A 136 33.41 -71.81 46.04
N LEU A 137 32.40 -71.63 46.87
CA LEU A 137 32.52 -70.95 48.16
C LEU A 137 32.26 -71.93 49.32
N ASP A 138 33.15 -71.90 50.31
CA ASP A 138 33.13 -72.66 51.56
C ASP A 138 33.24 -74.19 51.39
N ARG A 139 32.25 -74.85 50.78
CA ARG A 139 32.22 -76.32 50.62
C ARG A 139 32.80 -76.75 49.27
N ARG A 140 33.71 -77.73 49.27
CA ARG A 140 34.30 -78.27 48.04
C ARG A 140 33.36 -79.22 47.30
N THR A 141 33.60 -79.36 45.99
CA THR A 141 33.01 -80.39 45.11
C THR A 141 34.04 -81.49 44.86
N ASN A 142 33.64 -82.56 44.16
CA ASN A 142 34.53 -83.67 43.81
C ASN A 142 35.24 -83.49 42.46
N SER A 143 35.16 -82.31 41.86
CA SER A 143 35.71 -82.01 40.53
C SER A 143 36.67 -80.85 40.59
N GLU A 144 37.67 -80.86 39.70
CA GLU A 144 38.60 -79.74 39.50
C GLU A 144 38.10 -78.72 38.46
N GLN A 145 36.95 -78.98 37.83
CA GLN A 145 36.35 -78.12 36.81
C GLN A 145 35.58 -76.93 37.43
N TYR A 146 36.34 -75.98 37.97
CA TYR A 146 35.85 -74.70 38.46
C TYR A 146 36.93 -73.62 38.27
N THR A 147 36.51 -72.36 38.31
CA THR A 147 37.41 -71.22 38.06
C THR A 147 38.19 -70.82 39.31
N SER A 148 37.52 -70.73 40.46
CA SER A 148 38.17 -70.40 41.73
C SER A 148 37.47 -71.05 42.91
N TYR A 149 38.22 -71.38 43.95
CA TYR A 149 37.71 -71.76 45.26
C TYR A 149 38.00 -70.65 46.29
N VAL A 150 37.06 -70.42 47.20
CA VAL A 150 37.19 -69.49 48.33
C VAL A 150 36.71 -70.21 49.59
N GLY A 151 37.57 -70.35 50.60
CA GLY A 151 37.18 -71.00 51.87
C GLY A 151 38.35 -71.21 52.81
N ALA A 152 38.05 -71.51 54.08
CA ALA A 152 39.05 -71.81 55.10
C ALA A 152 39.26 -73.32 55.28
N SER A 153 40.42 -73.70 55.82
CA SER A 153 40.76 -75.09 56.10
C SER A 153 40.09 -75.57 57.40
N ASN A 154 39.09 -76.44 57.27
CA ASN A 154 38.41 -77.05 58.41
C ASN A 154 39.34 -77.95 59.24
N TYR A 155 40.37 -78.55 58.63
CA TYR A 155 41.41 -79.28 59.35
C TYR A 155 42.20 -78.35 60.27
N ASP A 156 42.63 -77.19 59.78
CA ASP A 156 43.41 -76.24 60.57
C ASP A 156 42.60 -75.63 61.72
N VAL A 157 41.28 -75.48 61.55
CA VAL A 157 40.36 -75.08 62.63
C VAL A 157 40.42 -76.08 63.78
N GLY A 158 40.22 -77.36 63.47
CA GLY A 158 40.27 -78.43 64.45
C GLY A 158 41.64 -78.54 65.11
N TYR A 159 42.69 -78.46 64.30
CA TYR A 159 44.08 -78.50 64.78
C TYR A 159 44.38 -77.35 65.74
N THR A 160 43.98 -76.12 65.39
CA THR A 160 44.13 -74.92 66.23
C THR A 160 43.37 -75.06 67.55
N ALA A 161 42.13 -75.55 67.51
CA ALA A 161 41.34 -75.81 68.71
C ALA A 161 42.00 -76.85 69.62
N GLY A 162 42.60 -77.91 69.05
CA GLY A 162 43.29 -78.96 69.80
C GLY A 162 44.59 -78.48 70.42
N THR A 163 45.40 -77.70 69.68
CA THR A 163 46.61 -77.06 70.21
C THR A 163 46.27 -76.08 71.33
N TYR A 164 45.20 -75.29 71.17
CA TYR A 164 44.77 -74.37 72.22
C TYR A 164 44.19 -75.10 73.44
N ALA A 165 43.45 -76.20 73.24
CA ALA A 165 43.00 -77.07 74.34
C ALA A 165 44.17 -77.62 75.14
N ASN A 166 45.24 -78.06 74.48
CA ASN A 166 46.47 -78.50 75.13
C ASN A 166 47.09 -77.39 75.99
N ASN A 167 47.20 -76.17 75.44
CA ASN A 167 47.75 -75.02 76.17
C ASN A 167 46.88 -74.63 77.37
N LEU A 168 45.55 -74.67 77.23
CA LEU A 168 44.61 -74.39 78.32
C LEU A 168 44.69 -75.42 79.46
N LEU A 169 45.06 -76.66 79.15
CA LEU A 169 45.13 -77.77 80.11
C LEU A 169 46.57 -78.08 80.55
N ASN A 170 47.55 -77.24 80.19
CA ASN A 170 48.96 -77.43 80.53
C ASN A 170 49.49 -78.84 80.17
N GLY A 171 49.02 -79.41 79.06
CA GLY A 171 49.45 -80.74 78.59
C GLY A 171 48.80 -81.95 79.24
N GLN A 172 47.91 -81.79 80.24
CA GLN A 172 47.20 -82.92 80.88
C GLN A 172 45.71 -82.65 81.12
N GLY A 173 44.84 -83.54 80.66
CA GLY A 173 43.40 -83.43 80.93
C GLY A 173 42.51 -84.22 79.97
N ASN A 174 41.22 -84.25 80.31
CA ASN A 174 40.18 -84.97 79.59
C ASN A 174 39.27 -83.99 78.86
N VAL A 175 39.08 -84.23 77.57
CA VAL A 175 38.28 -83.38 76.68
C VAL A 175 37.09 -84.14 76.10
N VAL A 176 36.02 -83.42 75.79
CA VAL A 176 34.85 -83.94 75.08
C VAL A 176 34.67 -83.14 73.80
N GLU A 177 34.40 -83.82 72.70
CA GLU A 177 34.08 -83.17 71.43
C GLU A 177 32.57 -83.25 71.18
N ILE A 178 31.97 -82.16 70.70
CA ILE A 178 30.58 -82.12 70.22
C ILE A 178 30.64 -81.77 68.74
N SER A 179 30.26 -82.74 67.89
CA SER A 179 30.25 -82.55 66.45
C SER A 179 29.15 -81.62 65.99
N GLU A 180 29.28 -81.12 64.76
CA GLU A 180 28.15 -80.59 64.01
C GLU A 180 27.32 -81.75 63.40
N ARG A 181 26.89 -81.62 62.13
CA ARG A 181 26.14 -82.67 61.41
C ARG A 181 27.05 -83.83 60.99
N PRO A 182 26.68 -85.08 61.34
CA PRO A 182 27.39 -86.28 60.89
C PRO A 182 27.51 -86.33 59.36
N GLY A 183 28.72 -86.60 58.87
CA GLY A 183 29.00 -86.80 57.45
C GLY A 183 29.24 -85.52 56.64
N SER A 184 29.20 -84.33 57.27
CA SER A 184 29.67 -83.11 56.60
C SER A 184 31.20 -83.07 56.54
N SER A 185 31.78 -82.50 55.48
CA SER A 185 33.24 -82.37 55.35
C SER A 185 33.84 -81.55 56.49
N ALA A 186 33.14 -80.50 56.95
CA ALA A 186 33.54 -79.68 58.08
C ALA A 186 33.68 -80.49 59.38
N ASP A 187 32.70 -81.32 59.75
CA ASP A 187 32.80 -82.19 60.94
C ASP A 187 33.97 -83.19 60.82
N ILE A 188 34.11 -83.83 59.67
CA ILE A 188 35.16 -84.83 59.43
C ILE A 188 36.54 -84.19 59.57
N ASP A 189 36.76 -83.04 58.93
CA ASP A 189 38.08 -82.40 58.88
C ASP A 189 38.42 -81.71 60.20
N ARG A 190 37.45 -81.03 60.85
CA ARG A 190 37.66 -80.44 62.20
C ARG A 190 37.98 -81.52 63.22
N HIS A 191 37.27 -82.64 63.19
CA HIS A 191 37.58 -83.78 64.06
C HIS A 191 38.99 -84.31 63.80
N ARG A 192 39.35 -84.54 62.52
CA ARG A 192 40.67 -85.05 62.15
C ARG A 192 41.79 -84.11 62.57
N GLY A 193 41.60 -82.80 62.41
CA GLY A 193 42.53 -81.77 62.86
C GLY A 193 42.68 -81.78 64.37
N PHE A 194 41.56 -81.81 65.10
CA PHE A 194 41.53 -81.83 66.56
C PHE A 194 42.28 -83.05 67.12
N ILE A 195 41.96 -84.26 66.65
CA ILE A 195 42.69 -85.48 67.00
C ILE A 195 44.16 -85.39 66.60
N GLY A 196 44.46 -84.84 65.42
CA GLY A 196 45.83 -84.64 64.95
C GLY A 196 46.67 -83.78 65.89
N ALA A 197 46.07 -82.75 66.50
CA ALA A 197 46.72 -81.95 67.53
C ALA A 197 46.84 -82.70 68.86
N LEU A 198 45.80 -83.41 69.30
CA LEU A 198 45.82 -84.20 70.54
C LEU A 198 46.85 -85.34 70.50
N ASN A 199 47.03 -86.00 69.36
CA ASN A 199 48.01 -87.08 69.19
C ASN A 199 49.46 -86.61 69.40
N ARG A 200 49.75 -85.31 69.24
CA ARG A 200 51.07 -84.75 69.57
C ARG A 200 51.28 -84.52 71.06
N HIS A 201 50.22 -84.66 71.87
CA HIS A 201 50.19 -84.37 73.29
C HIS A 201 49.50 -85.52 74.07
N PRO A 202 50.21 -86.61 74.37
CA PRO A 202 49.61 -87.83 74.93
C PRO A 202 48.94 -87.65 76.30
N GLY A 203 49.17 -86.54 77.02
CA GLY A 203 48.49 -86.25 78.28
C GLY A 203 47.07 -85.68 78.13
N ILE A 204 46.63 -85.34 76.91
CA ILE A 204 45.26 -84.92 76.63
C ILE A 204 44.48 -86.07 76.03
N HIS A 205 43.36 -86.45 76.66
CA HIS A 205 42.55 -87.59 76.23
C HIS A 205 41.15 -87.17 75.78
N LEU A 206 40.77 -87.56 74.57
CA LEU A 206 39.37 -87.45 74.12
C LEU A 206 38.53 -88.54 74.79
N VAL A 207 37.63 -88.14 75.68
CA VAL A 207 36.78 -89.02 76.47
C VAL A 207 35.61 -89.57 75.67
N SER A 208 35.02 -88.73 74.81
CA SER A 208 33.90 -89.07 73.94
C SER A 208 33.71 -88.00 72.85
N LYS A 209 33.24 -88.41 71.68
CA LYS A 209 32.70 -87.54 70.64
C LYS A 209 31.17 -87.69 70.62
N LEU A 210 30.47 -86.59 70.90
CA LEU A 210 29.01 -86.54 70.89
C LEU A 210 28.50 -85.99 69.56
N THR A 211 27.34 -86.49 69.11
CA THR A 211 26.74 -86.02 67.87
C THR A 211 25.83 -84.82 68.09
N GLY A 212 26.24 -83.65 67.60
CA GLY A 212 25.36 -82.48 67.49
C GLY A 212 24.46 -82.54 66.24
N ASN A 213 23.33 -81.84 66.26
CA ASN A 213 22.49 -81.72 65.07
C ASN A 213 21.88 -80.31 64.99
N TRP A 214 22.76 -79.30 64.84
CA TRP A 214 22.53 -77.86 64.63
C TRP A 214 21.44 -77.17 65.50
N ASP A 215 20.21 -77.68 65.53
CA ASP A 215 19.11 -77.19 66.36
C ASP A 215 18.39 -78.19 67.27
N LYS A 216 18.58 -79.51 67.11
CA LYS A 216 17.98 -80.49 68.04
C LYS A 216 18.93 -80.70 69.23
N GLN A 217 18.42 -80.61 70.46
CA GLN A 217 19.12 -80.90 71.73
C GLN A 217 19.57 -82.39 71.84
N SER A 218 19.93 -83.04 70.73
CA SER A 218 20.23 -84.49 70.66
C SER A 218 21.38 -84.91 71.57
N PHE A 219 22.31 -84.01 71.87
CA PHE A 219 23.45 -84.28 72.75
C PHE A 219 23.21 -83.87 74.22
N GLU A 220 22.09 -83.23 74.57
CA GLU A 220 21.89 -82.65 75.92
C GLU A 220 21.85 -83.74 77.00
N SER A 221 21.11 -84.83 76.77
CA SER A 221 21.03 -85.95 77.71
C SER A 221 22.38 -86.70 77.84
N GLN A 222 23.07 -86.92 76.72
CA GLN A 222 24.36 -87.60 76.67
C GLN A 222 25.46 -86.79 77.36
N LEU A 223 25.54 -85.48 77.08
CA LEU A 223 26.50 -84.58 77.72
C LEU A 223 26.23 -84.45 79.22
N THR A 224 24.95 -84.31 79.62
CA THR A 224 24.57 -84.24 81.03
C THR A 224 24.98 -85.50 81.79
N GLY A 225 24.71 -86.69 81.24
CA GLY A 225 25.12 -87.96 81.84
C GLY A 225 26.65 -88.10 81.92
N LEU A 226 27.35 -87.72 80.86
CA LEU A 226 28.81 -87.79 80.79
C LEU A 226 29.49 -86.88 81.82
N LEU A 227 29.02 -85.63 81.96
CA LEU A 227 29.58 -84.65 82.90
C LEU A 227 29.29 -84.99 84.37
N LYS A 228 28.19 -85.70 84.66
CA LYS A 228 27.88 -86.22 86.00
C LYS A 228 28.74 -87.44 86.37
N ASN A 229 28.89 -88.38 85.44
CA ASN A 229 29.58 -89.65 85.69
C ASN A 229 31.12 -89.53 85.61
N ARG A 230 31.64 -88.50 84.93
CA ARG A 230 33.07 -88.23 84.78
C ARG A 230 33.40 -86.80 85.22
N PRO A 231 33.60 -86.56 86.53
CA PRO A 231 33.95 -85.23 87.04
C PRO A 231 35.31 -84.74 86.50
N GLY A 232 36.19 -85.66 86.11
CA GLY A 232 37.52 -85.37 85.60
C GLY A 232 37.57 -84.81 84.17
N ILE A 233 36.46 -84.45 83.52
CA ILE A 233 36.44 -83.71 82.24
C ILE A 233 36.71 -82.23 82.52
N GLN A 234 37.64 -81.60 81.80
CA GLN A 234 38.01 -80.19 82.01
C GLN A 234 37.69 -79.29 80.81
N LEU A 235 37.50 -79.83 79.60
CA LEU A 235 37.27 -79.03 78.40
C LEU A 235 36.27 -79.65 77.44
N ILE A 236 35.44 -78.81 76.83
CA ILE A 236 34.53 -79.16 75.75
C ILE A 236 34.96 -78.44 74.48
N PHE A 237 35.25 -79.19 73.41
CA PHE A 237 35.39 -78.64 72.07
C PHE A 237 34.06 -78.82 71.34
N ALA A 238 33.37 -77.72 71.07
CA ALA A 238 32.17 -77.70 70.27
C ALA A 238 32.51 -77.20 68.88
N GLN A 239 32.18 -77.98 67.85
CA GLN A 239 32.55 -77.65 66.48
C GLN A 239 31.80 -76.44 65.89
N ASN A 240 30.86 -75.81 66.61
CA ASN A 240 30.40 -74.44 66.36
C ASN A 240 29.95 -73.69 67.62
N ASP A 241 29.81 -72.38 67.53
CA ASP A 241 29.47 -71.49 68.65
C ASP A 241 28.04 -71.71 69.16
N ARG A 242 27.11 -72.11 68.30
CA ARG A 242 25.73 -72.44 68.70
C ARG A 242 25.67 -73.68 69.59
N THR A 243 26.39 -74.73 69.23
CA THR A 243 26.52 -75.95 70.04
C THR A 243 27.34 -75.67 71.30
N ALA A 244 28.34 -74.80 71.23
CA ALA A 244 29.12 -74.34 72.38
C ALA A 244 28.24 -73.60 73.41
N LEU A 245 27.38 -72.68 72.98
CA LEU A 245 26.41 -71.99 73.84
C LEU A 245 25.43 -72.96 74.50
N LYS A 246 24.91 -73.93 73.74
CA LYS A 246 24.04 -74.99 74.28
C LYS A 246 24.79 -75.84 75.32
N ALA A 247 26.04 -76.23 75.05
CA ALA A 247 26.89 -76.93 76.01
C ALA A 247 27.13 -76.11 77.29
N TYR A 248 27.35 -74.81 77.18
CA TYR A 248 27.47 -73.90 78.33
C TYR A 248 26.20 -73.89 79.19
N THR A 249 25.02 -73.80 78.58
CA THR A 249 23.76 -73.82 79.35
C THR A 249 23.60 -75.11 80.16
N ILE A 250 24.05 -76.25 79.63
CA ILE A 250 24.09 -77.53 80.35
C ILE A 250 25.11 -77.49 81.50
N CYS A 251 26.32 -76.97 81.25
CA CYS A 251 27.34 -76.82 82.29
C CYS A 251 26.85 -75.92 83.43
N LYS A 252 26.15 -74.83 83.12
CA LYS A 252 25.53 -73.92 84.09
C LYS A 252 24.43 -74.60 84.91
N LYS A 253 23.57 -75.41 84.29
CA LYS A 253 22.57 -76.22 85.00
C LYS A 253 23.21 -77.21 86.00
N LEU A 254 24.43 -77.65 85.73
CA LEU A 254 25.20 -78.58 86.57
C LEU A 254 26.15 -77.88 87.57
N GLY A 255 26.21 -76.55 87.58
CA GLY A 255 27.12 -75.78 88.44
C GLY A 255 28.61 -75.94 88.09
N ARG A 256 28.93 -76.31 86.85
CA ARG A 256 30.31 -76.58 86.37
C ARG A 256 30.87 -75.50 85.46
N GLU A 257 30.13 -74.42 85.21
CA GLU A 257 30.48 -73.36 84.26
C GLU A 257 31.80 -72.64 84.56
N LYS A 258 32.23 -72.61 85.83
CA LYS A 258 33.53 -72.02 86.23
C LYS A 258 34.72 -72.96 86.09
N THR A 259 34.45 -74.27 86.01
CA THR A 259 35.49 -75.32 86.03
C THR A 259 35.75 -75.93 84.65
N LEU A 260 34.74 -75.92 83.77
CA LEU A 260 34.82 -76.43 82.41
C LEU A 260 35.16 -75.30 81.44
N LYS A 261 36.20 -75.51 80.64
CA LYS A 261 36.55 -74.63 79.52
C LYS A 261 35.78 -75.04 78.27
N ILE A 262 35.34 -74.09 77.46
CA ILE A 262 34.60 -74.40 76.22
C ILE A 262 35.26 -73.66 75.05
N ILE A 263 35.64 -74.42 74.02
CA ILE A 263 36.14 -73.89 72.75
C ILE A 263 35.04 -74.06 71.70
N GLY A 264 34.63 -72.95 71.09
CA GLY A 264 33.71 -72.92 69.94
C GLY A 264 34.44 -72.73 68.61
N VAL A 265 33.65 -72.64 67.54
CA VAL A 265 34.09 -72.36 66.17
C VAL A 265 33.01 -71.51 65.50
N ASP A 266 33.41 -70.58 64.65
CA ASP A 266 32.62 -69.68 63.79
C ASP A 266 33.14 -68.27 64.03
N GLY A 267 33.18 -67.81 65.28
CA GLY A 267 33.75 -66.53 65.67
C GLY A 267 32.98 -65.33 65.12
N LEU A 268 31.69 -65.49 64.84
CA LEU A 268 30.86 -64.42 64.29
C LEU A 268 30.67 -63.27 65.27
N SER A 269 30.45 -62.08 64.71
CA SER A 269 30.03 -60.90 65.45
C SER A 269 28.50 -60.84 65.55
N GLY A 270 27.96 -60.61 66.74
CA GLY A 270 26.51 -60.49 66.94
C GLY A 270 26.09 -60.94 68.34
N ALA A 271 24.86 -60.63 68.73
CA ALA A 271 24.35 -61.05 70.03
C ALA A 271 24.24 -62.59 70.09
N ASN A 272 24.85 -63.20 71.11
CA ASN A 272 24.95 -64.66 71.29
C ASN A 272 25.78 -65.39 70.21
N GLU A 273 26.63 -64.68 69.46
CA GLU A 273 27.59 -65.25 68.52
C GLU A 273 29.01 -65.29 69.13
N GLY A 274 29.94 -66.02 68.51
CA GLY A 274 31.27 -66.33 69.05
C GLY A 274 31.99 -65.21 69.78
N ILE A 275 32.15 -64.04 69.15
CA ILE A 275 32.85 -62.89 69.75
C ILE A 275 32.14 -62.40 71.01
N ASP A 276 30.81 -62.27 70.98
CA ASP A 276 30.01 -61.84 72.13
C ASP A 276 30.02 -62.89 73.24
N LEU A 277 30.01 -64.17 72.88
CA LEU A 277 30.09 -65.26 73.85
C LEU A 277 31.44 -65.32 74.56
N VAL A 278 32.55 -65.07 73.87
CA VAL A 278 33.88 -64.98 74.49
C VAL A 278 33.99 -63.71 75.34
N GLU A 279 33.48 -62.56 74.87
CA GLU A 279 33.52 -61.30 75.64
C GLU A 279 32.74 -61.40 76.96
N ARG A 280 31.59 -62.09 76.96
CA ARG A 280 30.79 -62.36 78.16
C ARG A 280 31.35 -63.46 79.06
N GLY A 281 32.47 -64.08 78.69
CA GLY A 281 33.09 -65.19 79.41
C GLY A 281 32.27 -66.48 79.39
N ILE A 282 31.33 -66.62 78.44
CA ILE A 282 30.53 -67.84 78.23
C ILE A 282 31.37 -68.92 77.53
N LEU A 283 32.17 -68.52 76.53
CA LEU A 283 33.15 -69.37 75.88
C LEU A 283 34.57 -68.96 76.31
N THR A 284 35.45 -69.94 76.44
CA THR A 284 36.87 -69.70 76.74
C THR A 284 37.61 -69.19 75.50
N ALA A 285 37.27 -69.73 74.33
CA ALA A 285 37.69 -69.23 73.04
C ALA A 285 36.74 -69.69 71.94
N THR A 286 36.84 -69.08 70.77
CA THR A 286 36.25 -69.56 69.53
C THR A 286 37.26 -69.42 68.39
N VAL A 287 37.27 -70.36 67.45
CA VAL A 287 38.08 -70.22 66.23
C VAL A 287 37.23 -69.54 65.16
N LEU A 288 37.61 -68.32 64.76
CA LEU A 288 37.00 -67.58 63.66
C LEU A 288 37.16 -68.38 62.37
N TYR A 289 36.03 -68.80 61.82
CA TYR A 289 35.93 -69.41 60.50
C TYR A 289 35.30 -68.37 59.56
N PRO A 290 36.12 -67.68 58.73
CA PRO A 290 35.65 -66.57 57.91
C PRO A 290 34.61 -67.01 56.89
N THR A 291 33.64 -66.14 56.62
CA THR A 291 32.52 -66.45 55.73
C THR A 291 32.91 -66.49 54.25
N GLY A 292 33.96 -65.77 53.84
CA GLY A 292 34.43 -65.73 52.45
C GLY A 292 33.54 -64.96 51.47
N GLY A 293 32.47 -64.32 51.97
CA GLY A 293 31.52 -63.61 51.12
C GLY A 293 32.14 -62.41 50.39
N GLU A 294 32.95 -61.63 51.09
CA GLU A 294 33.66 -60.48 50.52
C GLU A 294 34.66 -60.94 49.44
N GLU A 295 35.52 -61.90 49.77
CA GLU A 295 36.54 -62.43 48.86
C GLU A 295 35.94 -63.11 47.63
N ALA A 296 34.75 -63.73 47.77
CA ALA A 296 34.03 -64.31 46.65
C ALA A 296 33.53 -63.24 45.66
N ILE A 297 33.02 -62.10 46.15
CA ILE A 297 32.64 -60.97 45.30
C ILE A 297 33.87 -60.32 44.68
N GLN A 298 34.94 -60.08 45.44
CA GLN A 298 36.18 -59.53 44.90
C GLN A 298 36.77 -60.42 43.80
N THR A 299 36.75 -61.74 44.00
CA THR A 299 37.19 -62.72 42.99
C THR A 299 36.29 -62.68 41.75
N ALA A 300 34.96 -62.60 41.94
CA ALA A 300 34.03 -62.47 40.83
C ALA A 300 34.26 -61.19 40.03
N MET A 301 34.47 -60.06 40.70
CA MET A 301 34.77 -58.78 40.07
C MET A 301 36.11 -58.82 39.33
N ALA A 302 37.15 -59.41 39.93
CA ALA A 302 38.43 -59.60 39.26
C ALA A 302 38.28 -60.43 37.97
N ILE A 303 37.50 -61.52 38.00
CA ILE A 303 37.20 -62.33 36.81
C ILE A 303 36.47 -61.49 35.75
N LEU A 304 35.41 -60.77 36.13
CA LEU A 304 34.59 -59.95 35.22
C LEU A 304 35.37 -58.81 34.58
N GLN A 305 36.29 -58.20 35.33
CA GLN A 305 37.16 -57.12 34.90
C GLN A 305 38.46 -57.60 34.24
N LYS A 306 38.63 -58.92 34.06
CA LYS A 306 39.83 -59.56 33.50
C LYS A 306 41.12 -59.21 34.27
N GLN A 307 41.01 -59.01 35.57
CA GLN A 307 42.13 -58.80 36.47
C GLN A 307 42.71 -60.15 36.94
N PRO A 308 43.99 -60.19 37.38
CA PRO A 308 44.56 -61.38 37.97
C PRO A 308 43.80 -61.82 39.24
N PHE A 309 43.50 -63.10 39.35
CA PHE A 309 42.88 -63.70 40.53
C PHE A 309 43.55 -65.04 40.89
N LYS A 310 43.41 -65.48 42.14
CA LYS A 310 43.93 -66.78 42.58
C LYS A 310 42.88 -67.85 42.35
N ARG A 311 43.29 -69.03 41.86
CA ARG A 311 42.42 -70.21 41.74
C ARG A 311 42.01 -70.80 43.09
N GLU A 312 42.89 -70.70 44.09
CA GLU A 312 42.67 -71.23 45.44
C GLU A 312 42.85 -70.07 46.44
N ASN A 313 41.74 -69.58 47.00
CA ASN A 313 41.72 -68.53 48.02
C ASN A 313 41.47 -69.17 49.38
N GLN A 314 42.57 -69.58 50.03
CA GLN A 314 42.52 -70.11 51.38
C GLN A 314 42.41 -68.96 52.39
N LEU A 315 41.26 -68.89 53.05
CA LEU A 315 40.97 -67.85 54.04
C LEU A 315 41.69 -68.17 55.36
N GLN A 316 42.15 -67.12 56.04
CA GLN A 316 42.86 -67.23 57.31
C GLN A 316 41.89 -67.40 58.47
N ILE A 317 42.14 -68.41 59.31
CA ILE A 317 41.43 -68.63 60.56
C ILE A 317 42.13 -67.87 61.69
N THR A 318 41.39 -67.46 62.72
CA THR A 318 41.98 -66.77 63.88
C THR A 318 41.36 -67.29 65.16
N LEU A 319 42.19 -67.62 66.15
CA LEU A 319 41.70 -67.93 67.49
C LEU A 319 41.29 -66.64 68.20
N ILE A 320 40.06 -66.60 68.72
CA ILE A 320 39.52 -65.49 69.50
C ILE A 320 39.34 -65.94 70.95
N ASP A 321 40.03 -65.28 71.87
CA ASP A 321 39.97 -65.54 73.31
C ASP A 321 39.90 -64.22 74.10
N SER A 322 39.99 -64.28 75.42
CA SER A 322 39.93 -63.10 76.28
C SER A 322 41.04 -62.07 76.02
N SER A 323 42.16 -62.45 75.39
CA SER A 323 43.29 -61.56 75.11
C SER A 323 43.03 -60.64 73.91
N ASN A 324 42.21 -61.05 72.94
CA ASN A 324 42.00 -60.31 71.69
C ASN A 324 40.53 -59.98 71.36
N VAL A 325 39.55 -60.58 72.04
CA VAL A 325 38.12 -60.41 71.76
C VAL A 325 37.66 -58.94 71.76
N ARG A 326 38.22 -58.12 72.65
CA ARG A 326 37.86 -56.69 72.74
C ARG A 326 38.28 -55.91 71.51
N ILE A 327 39.47 -56.20 70.99
CA ILE A 327 39.99 -55.55 69.77
C ILE A 327 39.17 -56.02 68.57
N MET A 328 38.88 -57.32 68.47
CA MET A 328 38.05 -57.89 67.41
C MET A 328 36.66 -57.25 67.35
N LYS A 329 36.00 -57.07 68.51
CA LYS A 329 34.69 -56.41 68.58
C LYS A 329 34.75 -54.95 68.12
N LEU A 330 35.73 -54.17 68.59
CA LEU A 330 35.89 -52.77 68.22
C LEU A 330 36.17 -52.60 66.72
N GLN A 331 36.98 -53.50 66.13
CA GLN A 331 37.21 -53.52 64.68
C GLN A 331 35.91 -53.77 63.92
N ASN A 332 35.12 -54.75 64.33
CA ASN A 332 33.85 -55.06 63.68
C ASN A 332 32.83 -53.91 63.79
N GLU A 333 32.69 -53.28 64.96
CA GLU A 333 31.84 -52.10 65.14
C GLU A 333 32.29 -50.93 64.25
N LYS A 334 33.60 -50.74 64.09
CA LYS A 334 34.16 -49.72 63.19
C LYS A 334 33.83 -49.99 61.72
N VAL A 335 33.91 -51.24 61.27
CA VAL A 335 33.55 -51.65 59.89
C VAL A 335 32.07 -51.38 59.62
N ILE A 336 31.17 -51.75 60.54
CA ILE A 336 29.72 -51.49 60.41
C ILE A 336 29.44 -49.98 60.36
N ALA A 337 30.15 -49.17 61.17
CA ALA A 337 30.00 -47.72 61.14
C ALA A 337 30.47 -47.12 59.81
N GLN A 338 31.61 -47.57 59.27
CA GLN A 338 32.11 -47.12 57.97
C GLN A 338 31.16 -47.46 56.82
N GLN A 339 30.52 -48.64 56.86
CA GLN A 339 29.51 -49.01 55.87
C GLN A 339 28.35 -48.00 55.83
N LYS A 340 27.79 -47.64 56.98
CA LYS A 340 26.70 -46.65 57.05
C LYS A 340 27.12 -45.29 56.49
N ASP A 341 28.37 -44.88 56.71
CA ASP A 341 28.93 -43.64 56.14
C ASP A 341 29.06 -43.72 54.62
N ILE A 342 29.49 -44.87 54.07
CA ILE A 342 29.60 -45.09 52.62
C ILE A 342 28.21 -45.02 51.97
N GLU A 343 27.21 -45.70 52.52
CA GLU A 343 25.82 -45.66 52.01
C GLU A 343 25.28 -44.21 51.99
N ARG A 344 25.54 -43.44 53.05
CA ARG A 344 25.16 -42.02 53.13
C ARG A 344 25.88 -41.16 52.09
N ARG A 345 27.16 -41.43 51.83
CA ARG A 345 27.94 -40.71 50.80
C ARG A 345 27.45 -41.06 49.40
N GLN A 346 27.16 -42.33 49.12
CA GLN A 346 26.67 -42.76 47.82
C GLN A 346 25.35 -42.08 47.47
N LYS A 347 24.43 -41.96 48.45
CA LYS A 347 23.18 -41.20 48.26
C LYS A 347 23.45 -39.74 47.90
N LYS A 348 24.41 -39.09 48.56
CA LYS A 348 24.80 -37.70 48.25
C LYS A 348 25.44 -37.56 46.87
N ILE A 349 26.24 -38.53 46.43
CA ILE A 349 26.85 -38.54 45.09
C ILE A 349 25.76 -38.58 44.01
N VAL A 350 24.76 -39.45 44.18
CA VAL A 350 23.61 -39.52 43.25
C VAL A 350 22.84 -38.20 43.21
N GLU A 351 22.56 -37.58 44.36
CA GLU A 351 21.93 -36.26 44.43
C GLU A 351 22.79 -35.18 43.74
N GLN A 352 24.11 -35.20 43.92
CA GLN A 352 25.03 -34.25 43.27
C GLN A 352 25.13 -34.46 41.76
N GLN A 353 25.15 -35.70 41.28
CA GLN A 353 25.15 -36.02 39.85
C GLN A 353 23.89 -35.43 39.17
N ALA A 354 22.72 -35.64 39.77
CA ALA A 354 21.47 -35.06 39.25
C ALA A 354 21.50 -33.52 39.21
N ILE A 355 22.08 -32.87 40.21
CA ILE A 355 22.26 -31.41 40.21
C ILE A 355 23.23 -30.98 39.11
N SER A 356 24.35 -31.67 38.94
CA SER A 356 25.37 -31.33 37.94
C SER A 356 24.85 -31.47 36.52
N GLU A 357 24.07 -32.51 36.21
CA GLU A 357 23.44 -32.70 34.90
C GLU A 357 22.47 -31.56 34.57
N ASN A 358 21.69 -31.11 35.55
CA ASN A 358 20.79 -29.96 35.39
C ASN A 358 21.56 -28.65 35.17
N GLN A 359 22.65 -28.42 35.91
CA GLN A 359 23.49 -27.23 35.75
C GLN A 359 24.12 -27.15 34.36
N ALA A 360 24.69 -28.24 33.85
CA ALA A 360 25.27 -28.30 32.52
C ALA A 360 24.23 -27.93 31.45
N THR A 361 23.01 -28.46 31.57
CA THR A 361 21.90 -28.15 30.67
C THR A 361 21.54 -26.65 30.67
N ILE A 362 21.50 -26.02 31.85
CA ILE A 362 21.24 -24.58 31.99
C ILE A 362 22.37 -23.76 31.34
N ILE A 363 23.64 -24.12 31.59
CA ILE A 363 24.80 -23.41 31.01
C ILE A 363 24.77 -23.48 29.48
N TYR A 364 24.46 -24.64 28.90
CA TYR A 364 24.33 -24.78 27.45
C TYR A 364 23.19 -23.91 26.90
N ALA A 365 22.02 -23.90 27.56
CA ALA A 365 20.90 -23.06 27.15
C ALA A 365 21.28 -21.57 27.14
N VAL A 366 21.88 -21.07 28.23
CA VAL A 366 22.32 -19.67 28.35
C VAL A 366 23.36 -19.32 27.29
N SER A 367 24.34 -20.19 27.05
CA SER A 367 25.41 -19.97 26.06
C SER A 367 24.85 -19.87 24.63
N ILE A 368 23.89 -20.74 24.27
CA ILE A 368 23.22 -20.70 22.96
C ILE A 368 22.41 -19.41 22.82
N THR A 369 21.65 -19.01 23.84
CA THR A 369 20.86 -17.77 23.79
C THR A 369 21.75 -16.53 23.64
N LEU A 370 22.89 -16.48 24.35
CA LEU A 370 23.84 -15.37 24.24
C LEU A 370 24.49 -15.28 22.85
N ALA A 371 24.87 -16.43 22.27
CA ALA A 371 25.43 -16.48 20.92
C ALA A 371 24.43 -15.98 19.87
N LEU A 372 23.16 -16.38 19.98
CA LEU A 372 22.09 -15.90 19.09
C LEU A 372 21.87 -14.38 19.23
N ALA A 373 21.85 -13.85 20.45
CA ALA A 373 21.70 -12.41 20.68
C ALA A 373 22.83 -11.61 20.03
N LEU A 374 24.08 -12.08 20.11
CA LEU A 374 25.24 -11.48 19.46
C LEU A 374 25.12 -11.48 17.93
N ILE A 375 24.71 -12.60 17.33
CA ILE A 375 24.51 -12.71 15.88
C ILE A 375 23.43 -11.74 15.41
N PHE A 376 22.28 -11.68 16.09
CA PHE A 376 21.20 -10.74 15.75
C PHE A 376 21.63 -9.28 15.92
N GLY A 377 22.39 -8.97 16.97
CA GLY A 377 22.96 -7.64 17.19
C GLY A 377 23.88 -7.20 16.04
N LEU A 378 24.77 -8.09 15.59
CA LEU A 378 25.67 -7.83 14.46
C LEU A 378 24.91 -7.64 13.13
N LEU A 379 23.92 -8.49 12.84
CA LEU A 379 23.08 -8.37 11.65
C LEU A 379 22.28 -7.07 11.64
N SER A 380 21.68 -6.70 12.77
CA SER A 380 20.95 -5.44 12.92
C SER A 380 21.86 -4.24 12.71
N PHE A 381 23.06 -4.25 13.30
CA PHE A 381 24.05 -3.19 13.10
C PHE A 381 24.48 -3.05 11.63
N TYR A 382 24.72 -4.17 10.93
CA TYR A 382 25.08 -4.16 9.52
C TYR A 382 23.95 -3.57 8.65
N SER A 383 22.71 -4.03 8.88
CA SER A 383 21.52 -3.53 8.16
C SER A 383 21.29 -2.04 8.38
N LEU A 384 21.43 -1.55 9.62
CA LEU A 384 21.30 -0.12 9.94
C LEU A 384 22.36 0.71 9.21
N ARG A 385 23.59 0.22 9.12
CA ARG A 385 24.67 0.92 8.42
C ARG A 385 24.42 0.98 6.92
N GLU A 386 23.88 -0.08 6.32
CA GLU A 386 23.55 -0.13 4.90
C GLU A 386 22.35 0.77 4.55
N ASN A 387 21.27 0.70 5.34
CA ASN A 387 20.11 1.58 5.17
C ASN A 387 20.48 3.07 5.27
N ARG A 388 21.37 3.44 6.20
CA ARG A 388 21.87 4.82 6.29
C ARG A 388 22.62 5.26 5.03
N LYS A 389 23.36 4.37 4.36
CA LYS A 389 24.03 4.70 3.09
C LYS A 389 23.04 4.85 1.95
N ILE A 390 22.03 3.98 1.90
CA ILE A 390 20.98 4.01 0.87
C ILE A 390 20.16 5.30 1.00
N ASN A 391 19.72 5.65 2.21
CA ASN A 391 18.94 6.87 2.45
C ASN A 391 19.70 8.14 2.05
N ARG A 392 21.00 8.23 2.35
CA ARG A 392 21.82 9.38 1.92
C ARG A 392 21.94 9.50 0.39
N ARG A 393 21.99 8.36 -0.32
CA ARG A 393 22.00 8.37 -1.80
C ARG A 393 20.65 8.80 -2.37
N LEU A 394 19.56 8.32 -1.77
CA LEU A 394 18.20 8.71 -2.14
C LEU A 394 17.94 10.19 -1.89
N GLU A 395 18.40 10.73 -0.76
CA GLU A 395 18.29 12.16 -0.45
C GLU A 395 18.99 13.01 -1.52
N ALA A 396 20.24 12.67 -1.86
CA ALA A 396 20.99 13.39 -2.90
C ALA A 396 20.32 13.30 -4.30
N GLN A 397 19.78 12.13 -4.65
CA GLN A 397 19.06 11.96 -5.93
C GLN A 397 17.73 12.71 -5.97
N ASN A 398 17.00 12.75 -4.85
CA ASN A 398 15.74 13.48 -4.78
C ASN A 398 15.94 14.99 -4.86
N GLU A 399 17.03 15.50 -4.28
CA GLU A 399 17.40 16.92 -4.37
C GLU A 399 17.74 17.29 -5.83
N GLU A 400 18.56 16.48 -6.51
CA GLU A 400 18.90 16.68 -7.93
C GLU A 400 17.67 16.65 -8.85
N ILE A 401 16.76 15.69 -8.65
CA ILE A 401 15.51 15.58 -9.43
C ILE A 401 14.60 16.78 -9.17
N SER A 402 14.51 17.25 -7.93
CA SER A 402 13.70 18.42 -7.57
C SER A 402 14.22 19.67 -8.27
N ASP A 403 15.54 19.87 -8.31
CA ASP A 403 16.15 21.02 -8.97
C ASP A 403 15.94 21.00 -10.49
N GLN A 404 16.11 19.84 -11.12
CA GLN A 404 15.85 19.68 -12.56
C GLN A 404 14.39 19.95 -12.91
N LYS A 405 13.46 19.46 -12.09
CA LYS A 405 12.02 19.69 -12.30
C LYS A 405 11.70 21.19 -12.21
N ASN A 406 12.20 21.87 -11.18
CA ASN A 406 11.96 23.30 -10.99
C ASN A 406 12.51 24.14 -12.15
N GLN A 407 13.67 23.78 -12.71
CA GLN A 407 14.23 24.46 -13.88
C GLN A 407 13.38 24.27 -15.14
N ILE A 408 12.87 23.06 -15.37
CA ILE A 408 12.01 22.78 -16.53
C ILE A 408 10.69 23.56 -16.44
N GLU A 409 10.10 23.60 -15.25
CA GLU A 409 8.84 24.32 -15.00
C GLU A 409 9.01 25.83 -15.25
N GLN A 410 10.12 26.43 -14.77
CA GLN A 410 10.44 27.83 -15.04
C GLN A 410 10.66 28.16 -16.52
N LEU A 411 11.33 27.28 -17.26
CA LEU A 411 11.57 27.48 -18.69
C LEU A 411 10.28 27.36 -19.52
N ALA A 412 9.40 26.43 -19.17
CA ALA A 412 8.12 26.26 -19.82
C ALA A 412 7.22 27.48 -19.59
N GLU A 413 7.14 27.96 -18.35
CA GLU A 413 6.37 29.16 -17.98
C GLU A 413 6.88 30.39 -18.74
N GLN A 414 8.20 30.59 -18.80
CA GLN A 414 8.80 31.71 -19.52
C GLN A 414 8.48 31.69 -21.03
N ALA A 415 8.55 30.50 -21.65
CA ALA A 415 8.25 30.36 -23.08
C ALA A 415 6.76 30.61 -23.39
N GLU A 416 5.86 30.19 -22.51
CA GLU A 416 4.42 30.44 -22.65
C GLU A 416 4.11 31.94 -22.51
N ILE A 417 4.69 32.60 -21.51
CA ILE A 417 4.57 34.05 -21.30
C ILE A 417 5.06 34.82 -22.53
N GLU A 418 6.21 34.44 -23.11
CA GLU A 418 6.74 35.10 -24.30
C GLU A 418 5.85 34.93 -25.53
N ASN A 419 5.25 33.76 -25.71
CA ASN A 419 4.35 33.50 -26.83
C ASN A 419 3.03 34.27 -26.67
N GLU A 420 2.46 34.26 -25.47
CA GLU A 420 1.24 35.00 -25.17
C GLU A 420 1.44 36.52 -25.31
N ALA A 421 2.58 37.05 -24.84
CA ALA A 421 2.93 38.45 -24.98
C ALA A 421 3.04 38.88 -26.46
N LYS A 422 3.65 38.05 -27.32
CA LYS A 422 3.72 38.30 -28.76
C LYS A 422 2.33 38.31 -29.41
N LEU A 423 1.44 37.39 -29.04
CA LEU A 423 0.06 37.34 -29.56
C LEU A 423 -0.76 38.57 -29.14
N LYS A 424 -0.65 38.98 -27.86
CA LYS A 424 -1.29 40.20 -27.34
C LYS A 424 -0.79 41.44 -28.09
N PHE A 425 0.52 41.54 -28.34
CA PHE A 425 1.13 42.65 -29.08
C PHE A 425 0.54 42.82 -30.49
N PHE A 426 0.43 41.76 -31.30
CA PHE A 426 -0.12 41.87 -32.67
C PHE A 426 -1.62 42.15 -32.71
N THR A 427 -2.36 41.63 -31.73
CA THR A 427 -3.81 41.91 -31.60
C THR A 427 -4.03 43.39 -31.28
N ASN A 428 -3.22 43.96 -30.38
CA ASN A 428 -3.29 45.36 -30.01
C ASN A 428 -2.88 46.27 -31.17
N ILE A 429 -1.80 45.95 -31.89
CA ILE A 429 -1.37 46.72 -33.07
C ILE A 429 -2.48 46.81 -34.13
N SER A 430 -3.23 45.74 -34.31
CA SER A 430 -4.32 45.73 -35.29
C SER A 430 -5.47 46.65 -34.91
N HIS A 431 -5.73 46.80 -33.61
CA HIS A 431 -6.66 47.78 -33.08
C HIS A 431 -6.16 49.21 -33.33
N GLU A 432 -4.90 49.47 -32.98
CA GLU A 432 -4.21 50.76 -33.20
C GLU A 432 -4.22 51.20 -34.66
N PHE A 433 -4.26 50.27 -35.63
CA PHE A 433 -4.40 50.63 -37.04
C PHE A 433 -5.85 50.81 -37.52
N ARG A 434 -6.83 50.09 -36.96
CA ARG A 434 -8.24 50.16 -37.42
C ARG A 434 -8.94 51.45 -36.98
N THR A 435 -8.65 51.96 -35.80
CA THR A 435 -9.22 53.22 -35.29
C THR A 435 -8.87 54.44 -36.15
N PRO A 436 -7.59 54.73 -36.47
CA PRO A 436 -7.26 55.86 -37.34
C PRO A 436 -7.80 55.66 -38.77
N LEU A 437 -7.89 54.44 -39.28
CA LEU A 437 -8.53 54.18 -40.57
C LEU A 437 -10.03 54.46 -40.56
N THR A 438 -10.73 54.21 -39.43
CA THR A 438 -12.15 54.57 -39.25
C THR A 438 -12.33 56.09 -39.25
N LEU A 439 -11.46 56.79 -38.52
CA LEU A 439 -11.44 58.26 -38.44
C LEU A 439 -11.10 58.93 -39.78
N ILE A 440 -10.35 58.27 -40.66
CA ILE A 440 -10.09 58.77 -42.02
C ILE A 440 -11.26 58.44 -42.95
N LEU A 441 -11.78 57.21 -42.90
CA LEU A 441 -12.79 56.73 -43.84
C LEU A 441 -14.15 57.41 -43.64
N ALA A 442 -14.59 57.55 -42.39
CA ALA A 442 -15.94 58.06 -42.09
C ALA A 442 -16.17 59.51 -42.58
N PRO A 443 -15.26 60.49 -42.36
CA PRO A 443 -15.41 61.83 -42.91
C PRO A 443 -15.30 61.88 -44.44
N VAL A 444 -14.44 61.03 -45.02
CA VAL A 444 -14.26 60.95 -46.48
C VAL A 444 -15.53 60.44 -47.16
N GLU A 445 -16.19 59.42 -46.60
CA GLU A 445 -17.49 58.93 -47.07
C GLU A 445 -18.58 59.99 -46.93
N ASP A 446 -18.64 60.69 -45.79
CA ASP A 446 -19.60 61.79 -45.54
C ASP A 446 -19.46 62.93 -46.57
N ILE A 447 -18.23 63.30 -46.96
CA ILE A 447 -17.97 64.34 -47.98
C ILE A 447 -18.34 63.85 -49.39
N LEU A 448 -18.02 62.60 -49.73
CA LEU A 448 -18.32 62.03 -51.05
C LEU A 448 -19.83 61.89 -51.30
N GLU A 449 -20.60 61.59 -50.26
CA GLU A 449 -22.05 61.40 -50.31
C GLU A 449 -22.84 62.71 -50.13
N ASN A 450 -22.19 63.82 -49.81
CA ASN A 450 -22.86 65.11 -49.66
C ASN A 450 -23.08 65.78 -51.02
N ASP A 451 -24.33 65.77 -51.50
CA ASP A 451 -24.76 66.39 -52.76
C ASP A 451 -24.49 67.91 -52.85
N LYS A 452 -24.22 68.58 -51.72
CA LYS A 452 -23.89 70.02 -51.69
C LYS A 452 -22.44 70.31 -52.07
N VAL A 453 -21.56 69.30 -52.08
CA VAL A 453 -20.17 69.43 -52.51
C VAL A 453 -20.11 69.33 -54.03
N ARG A 454 -20.07 70.48 -54.71
CA ARG A 454 -20.02 70.59 -56.18
C ARG A 454 -18.61 70.64 -56.76
N ASP A 455 -17.58 70.72 -55.93
CA ASP A 455 -16.19 70.76 -56.37
C ASP A 455 -15.73 69.37 -56.82
N SER A 456 -15.52 69.21 -58.13
CA SER A 456 -15.09 67.96 -58.75
C SER A 456 -13.66 67.57 -58.36
N LEU A 457 -12.80 68.54 -58.04
CA LEU A 457 -11.43 68.30 -57.61
C LEU A 457 -11.41 67.73 -56.18
N LEU A 458 -12.17 68.34 -55.26
CA LEU A 458 -12.31 67.85 -53.90
C LEU A 458 -12.90 66.42 -53.87
N LYS A 459 -13.92 66.13 -54.70
CA LYS A 459 -14.45 64.76 -54.83
C LYS A 459 -13.40 63.77 -55.34
N GLN A 460 -12.55 64.17 -56.30
CA GLN A 460 -11.46 63.32 -56.79
C GLN A 460 -10.39 63.05 -55.71
N GLU A 461 -10.02 64.07 -54.93
CA GLU A 461 -9.08 63.93 -53.81
C GLU A 461 -9.64 63.03 -52.71
N MET A 462 -10.91 63.20 -52.34
CA MET A 462 -11.59 62.33 -51.37
C MET A 462 -11.70 60.88 -51.87
N MET A 463 -11.99 60.67 -53.16
CA MET A 463 -11.96 59.32 -53.76
C MET A 463 -10.57 58.67 -53.67
N LEU A 464 -9.50 59.46 -53.81
CA LEU A 464 -8.12 59.00 -53.67
C LEU A 464 -7.78 58.63 -52.22
N ILE A 465 -8.18 59.45 -51.24
CA ILE A 465 -7.99 59.16 -49.81
C ILE A 465 -8.75 57.89 -49.44
N ARG A 466 -10.02 57.76 -49.87
CA ARG A 466 -10.83 56.54 -49.66
C ARG A 466 -10.12 55.31 -50.19
N LYS A 467 -9.63 55.38 -51.44
CA LYS A 467 -8.92 54.27 -52.09
C LYS A 467 -7.66 53.84 -51.32
N ASN A 468 -6.87 54.79 -50.82
CA ASN A 468 -5.65 54.47 -50.06
C ASN A 468 -5.97 53.94 -48.66
N THR A 469 -7.01 54.45 -48.01
CA THR A 469 -7.48 53.98 -46.69
C THR A 469 -7.97 52.53 -46.76
N LEU A 470 -8.77 52.19 -47.79
CA LEU A 470 -9.19 50.81 -48.05
C LEU A 470 -8.02 49.88 -48.40
N ARG A 471 -7.01 50.41 -49.10
CA ARG A 471 -5.77 49.66 -49.39
C ARG A 471 -5.02 49.34 -48.10
N LEU A 472 -4.84 50.29 -47.19
CA LEU A 472 -4.19 50.06 -45.90
C LEU A 472 -4.96 49.03 -45.06
N LEU A 473 -6.28 49.13 -45.02
CA LEU A 473 -7.14 48.17 -44.32
C LEU A 473 -6.94 46.74 -44.83
N ARG A 474 -6.85 46.55 -46.16
CA ARG A 474 -6.55 45.24 -46.77
C ARG A 474 -5.21 44.68 -46.30
N LEU A 475 -4.19 45.53 -46.13
CA LEU A 475 -2.86 45.10 -45.70
C LEU A 475 -2.81 44.70 -44.23
N VAL A 476 -3.47 45.47 -43.36
CA VAL A 476 -3.61 45.13 -41.94
C VAL A 476 -4.32 43.78 -41.80
N ASN A 477 -5.40 43.56 -42.57
CA ASN A 477 -6.12 42.29 -42.57
C ASN A 477 -5.27 41.11 -43.10
N GLN A 478 -4.47 41.30 -44.16
CA GLN A 478 -3.58 40.26 -44.68
C GLN A 478 -2.46 39.88 -43.70
N LEU A 479 -1.90 40.86 -42.98
CA LEU A 479 -0.88 40.62 -41.95
C LEU A 479 -1.46 39.81 -40.77
N LEU A 480 -2.71 40.09 -40.41
CA LEU A 480 -3.43 39.35 -39.38
C LEU A 480 -3.74 37.92 -39.78
N ASP A 481 -4.24 37.71 -41.00
CA ASP A 481 -4.52 36.37 -41.53
C ASP A 481 -3.23 35.53 -41.50
N PHE A 482 -2.09 36.08 -41.92
CA PHE A 482 -0.79 35.40 -41.85
C PHE A 482 -0.41 34.95 -40.42
N ARG A 483 -0.61 35.80 -39.40
CA ARG A 483 -0.30 35.44 -38.00
C ARG A 483 -1.24 34.41 -37.41
N LYS A 484 -2.52 34.41 -37.82
CA LYS A 484 -3.46 33.37 -37.40
C LYS A 484 -3.02 31.99 -37.89
N ILE A 485 -2.52 31.92 -39.13
CA ILE A 485 -1.99 30.70 -39.71
C ILE A 485 -0.73 30.23 -38.96
N ASP A 486 0.24 31.12 -38.73
CA ASP A 486 1.49 30.83 -37.99
C ASP A 486 1.21 30.28 -36.57
N SER A 487 0.19 30.81 -35.90
CA SER A 487 -0.24 30.35 -34.57
C SER A 487 -1.13 29.10 -34.56
N HIS A 488 -1.40 28.48 -35.72
CA HIS A 488 -2.32 27.34 -35.90
C HIS A 488 -3.76 27.63 -35.42
N LYS A 489 -4.19 28.89 -35.46
CA LYS A 489 -5.51 29.37 -34.98
C LYS A 489 -6.48 29.69 -36.11
N MET A 490 -6.21 29.26 -37.35
CA MET A 490 -7.09 29.46 -38.49
C MET A 490 -7.75 28.12 -38.87
N PRO A 491 -9.00 27.87 -38.44
CA PRO A 491 -9.70 26.63 -38.78
C PRO A 491 -10.11 26.63 -40.26
N VAL A 492 -10.03 25.47 -40.91
CA VAL A 492 -10.54 25.24 -42.26
C VAL A 492 -12.00 24.82 -42.17
N LEU A 493 -12.90 25.53 -42.87
CA LEU A 493 -14.33 25.21 -42.91
C LEU A 493 -14.71 24.73 -44.32
N ALA A 494 -14.37 23.48 -44.62
CA ALA A 494 -14.56 22.93 -45.95
C ALA A 494 -15.99 22.39 -46.14
N SER A 495 -16.56 22.68 -47.31
CA SER A 495 -17.87 22.18 -47.77
C SER A 495 -17.79 21.72 -49.22
N GLU A 496 -18.67 20.78 -49.61
CA GLU A 496 -18.70 20.26 -50.98
C GLU A 496 -19.41 21.24 -51.92
N GLN A 497 -18.67 21.81 -52.87
CA GLN A 497 -19.21 22.80 -53.82
C GLN A 497 -18.74 22.56 -55.24
N ASN A 498 -19.51 23.11 -56.20
CA ASN A 498 -19.19 23.06 -57.61
C ASN A 498 -18.07 24.07 -57.95
N MET A 499 -16.85 23.56 -58.16
CA MET A 499 -15.67 24.36 -58.45
C MET A 499 -15.83 25.20 -59.73
N ILE A 500 -16.53 24.70 -60.74
CA ILE A 500 -16.69 25.39 -62.02
C ILE A 500 -17.56 26.64 -61.86
N GLU A 501 -18.63 26.54 -61.09
CA GLU A 501 -19.56 27.64 -60.83
C GLU A 501 -18.91 28.69 -59.92
N PHE A 502 -18.27 28.25 -58.84
CA PHE A 502 -17.51 29.11 -57.95
C PHE A 502 -16.45 29.93 -58.68
N VAL A 503 -15.68 29.30 -59.57
CA VAL A 503 -14.67 29.98 -60.39
C VAL A 503 -15.29 31.00 -61.33
N LYS A 504 -16.43 30.69 -61.97
CA LYS A 504 -17.14 31.64 -62.85
C LYS A 504 -17.57 32.90 -62.09
N ASP A 505 -18.05 32.73 -60.86
CA ASP A 505 -18.50 33.86 -60.03
C ASP A 505 -17.36 34.82 -59.68
N ILE A 506 -16.15 34.28 -59.47
CA ILE A 506 -14.95 35.10 -59.26
C ILE A 506 -14.54 35.79 -60.56
N MET A 507 -14.56 35.07 -61.68
CA MET A 507 -14.22 35.62 -63.01
C MET A 507 -15.13 36.80 -63.40
N ALA A 508 -16.41 36.76 -63.05
CA ALA A 508 -17.36 37.85 -63.33
C ALA A 508 -16.88 39.23 -62.84
N ALA A 509 -16.14 39.28 -61.72
CA ALA A 509 -15.59 40.52 -61.19
C ALA A 509 -14.52 41.17 -62.11
N PHE A 510 -13.91 40.39 -63.00
CA PHE A 510 -12.85 40.84 -63.90
C PHE A 510 -13.31 41.04 -65.36
N GLU A 511 -14.52 40.65 -65.74
CA GLU A 511 -15.03 40.75 -67.12
C GLU A 511 -15.03 42.19 -67.66
N LYS A 512 -15.42 43.16 -66.83
CA LYS A 512 -15.40 44.59 -67.19
C LYS A 512 -13.97 45.08 -67.45
N THR A 513 -13.02 44.61 -66.65
CA THR A 513 -11.59 44.94 -66.80
C THR A 513 -11.01 44.27 -68.05
N ALA A 514 -11.35 42.99 -68.29
CA ALA A 514 -10.95 42.26 -69.49
C ALA A 514 -11.45 42.95 -70.77
N SER A 515 -12.72 43.36 -70.79
CA SER A 515 -13.33 44.08 -71.91
C SER A 515 -12.66 45.43 -72.16
N LYS A 516 -12.36 46.19 -71.10
CA LYS A 516 -11.68 47.49 -71.17
C LYS A 516 -10.27 47.37 -71.76
N HIS A 517 -9.51 46.36 -71.34
CA HIS A 517 -8.13 46.12 -71.78
C HIS A 517 -8.03 45.19 -73.00
N LYS A 518 -9.19 44.76 -73.55
CA LYS A 518 -9.31 43.81 -74.67
C LYS A 518 -8.56 42.48 -74.44
N ILE A 519 -8.48 42.03 -73.19
CA ILE A 519 -7.82 40.77 -72.83
C ILE A 519 -8.75 39.59 -73.14
N ASP A 520 -8.23 38.57 -73.83
CA ASP A 520 -8.96 37.32 -74.07
C ASP A 520 -9.02 36.51 -72.76
N PHE A 521 -10.17 36.55 -72.10
CA PHE A 521 -10.38 35.98 -70.77
C PHE A 521 -11.37 34.82 -70.83
N ARG A 522 -10.90 33.59 -70.56
CA ARG A 522 -11.71 32.37 -70.73
C ARG A 522 -11.53 31.35 -69.62
N LEU A 523 -12.63 30.67 -69.30
CA LEU A 523 -12.65 29.47 -68.48
C LEU A 523 -12.64 28.24 -69.37
N ILE A 524 -11.70 27.32 -69.13
CA ILE A 524 -11.56 26.07 -69.88
C ILE A 524 -11.69 24.93 -68.86
N ALA A 525 -12.87 24.33 -68.80
CA ALA A 525 -13.16 23.23 -67.90
C ALA A 525 -13.12 21.88 -68.64
N SER A 526 -12.57 20.83 -68.00
CA SER A 526 -12.62 19.47 -68.56
C SER A 526 -13.99 18.83 -68.44
N GLU A 527 -14.78 19.23 -67.44
CA GLU A 527 -16.11 18.71 -67.13
C GLU A 527 -17.08 19.86 -66.83
N PRO A 528 -18.40 19.68 -67.02
CA PRO A 528 -19.40 20.73 -66.77
C PRO A 528 -19.52 21.14 -65.30
N GLN A 529 -19.29 20.18 -64.40
CA GLN A 529 -19.37 20.34 -62.95
C GLN A 529 -18.28 19.48 -62.30
N ILE A 530 -17.57 20.02 -61.31
CA ILE A 530 -16.56 19.30 -60.54
C ILE A 530 -16.82 19.61 -59.07
N MET A 531 -17.29 18.62 -58.31
CA MET A 531 -17.58 18.75 -56.88
C MET A 531 -16.30 18.56 -56.07
N VAL A 532 -15.96 19.54 -55.24
CA VAL A 532 -14.72 19.58 -54.46
C VAL A 532 -15.05 20.06 -53.05
N TRP A 533 -14.40 19.48 -52.04
CA TRP A 533 -14.45 19.96 -50.67
C TRP A 533 -13.42 21.08 -50.48
N PHE A 534 -13.86 22.31 -50.26
CA PHE A 534 -12.99 23.45 -49.98
C PHE A 534 -13.70 24.51 -49.13
N ASP A 535 -12.93 25.38 -48.49
CA ASP A 535 -13.43 26.61 -47.86
C ASP A 535 -13.57 27.71 -48.94
N PRO A 536 -14.79 28.16 -49.26
CA PRO A 536 -15.01 29.15 -50.32
C PRO A 536 -14.34 30.49 -50.03
N ALA A 537 -14.30 30.92 -48.77
CA ALA A 537 -13.72 32.21 -48.40
C ALA A 537 -12.19 32.19 -48.54
N MET A 538 -11.54 31.07 -48.22
CA MET A 538 -10.10 30.92 -48.42
C MET A 538 -9.75 30.79 -49.90
N LEU A 539 -10.49 29.96 -50.66
CA LEU A 539 -10.19 29.75 -52.07
C LEU A 539 -10.52 30.97 -52.93
N ASP A 540 -11.55 31.75 -52.58
CA ASP A 540 -11.87 33.02 -53.23
C ASP A 540 -10.69 33.99 -53.13
N LYS A 541 -10.14 34.16 -51.92
CA LYS A 541 -8.94 34.99 -51.70
C LYS A 541 -7.76 34.55 -52.56
N VAL A 542 -7.54 33.24 -52.71
CA VAL A 542 -6.45 32.68 -53.52
C VAL A 542 -6.68 32.99 -55.00
N ILE A 543 -7.82 32.58 -55.56
CA ILE A 543 -8.11 32.72 -57.00
C ILE A 543 -8.19 34.20 -57.38
N PHE A 544 -8.84 35.04 -56.57
CA PHE A 544 -8.91 36.49 -56.78
C PHE A 544 -7.52 37.13 -56.78
N ASN A 545 -6.62 36.70 -55.88
CA ASN A 545 -5.25 37.21 -55.82
C ASN A 545 -4.43 36.79 -57.06
N LEU A 546 -4.56 35.54 -57.51
CA LEU A 546 -3.90 35.06 -58.73
C LEU A 546 -4.41 35.78 -59.98
N LEU A 547 -5.73 35.92 -60.13
CA LEU A 547 -6.35 36.67 -61.24
C LEU A 547 -5.95 38.15 -61.21
N SER A 548 -5.98 38.78 -60.04
CA SER A 548 -5.55 40.18 -59.91
C SER A 548 -4.07 40.38 -60.28
N ASN A 549 -3.21 39.39 -60.04
CA ASN A 549 -1.83 39.43 -60.50
C ASN A 549 -1.74 39.24 -62.02
N ALA A 550 -2.46 38.27 -62.59
CA ALA A 550 -2.52 38.07 -64.04
C ALA A 550 -2.93 39.36 -64.77
N PHE A 551 -4.08 39.96 -64.41
CA PHE A 551 -4.56 41.22 -65.01
C PHE A 551 -3.61 42.41 -64.82
N LYS A 552 -2.76 42.40 -63.79
CA LYS A 552 -1.80 43.47 -63.53
C LYS A 552 -0.57 43.36 -64.43
N PHE A 553 -0.17 42.15 -64.79
CA PHE A 553 1.09 41.88 -65.50
C PHE A 553 0.91 41.47 -66.96
N THR A 554 -0.33 41.22 -67.41
CA THR A 554 -0.70 41.04 -68.81
C THR A 554 -0.92 42.38 -69.51
N PRO A 555 -0.29 42.64 -70.68
CA PRO A 555 -0.52 43.86 -71.45
C PRO A 555 -1.91 43.88 -72.12
N ASP A 556 -2.35 45.07 -72.57
CA ASP A 556 -3.57 45.22 -73.36
C ASP A 556 -3.56 44.30 -74.58
N LYS A 557 -4.69 43.68 -74.91
CA LYS A 557 -4.84 42.63 -75.94
C LYS A 557 -4.11 41.31 -75.65
N GLY A 558 -3.68 41.08 -74.41
CA GLY A 558 -3.15 39.78 -73.97
C GLY A 558 -4.25 38.72 -73.78
N ARG A 559 -3.88 37.59 -73.18
CA ARG A 559 -4.78 36.48 -72.86
C ARG A 559 -4.57 36.03 -71.41
N ILE A 560 -5.67 35.70 -70.74
CA ILE A 560 -5.68 35.09 -69.42
C ILE A 560 -6.65 33.92 -69.48
N TYR A 561 -6.13 32.71 -69.30
CA TYR A 561 -6.92 31.48 -69.31
C TYR A 561 -6.90 30.83 -67.95
N LEU A 562 -8.07 30.38 -67.52
CA LEU A 562 -8.22 29.64 -66.30
C LEU A 562 -8.68 28.22 -66.64
N TYR A 563 -7.85 27.24 -66.32
CA TYR A 563 -8.13 25.83 -66.58
C TYR A 563 -8.56 25.15 -65.30
N VAL A 564 -9.66 24.41 -65.34
CA VAL A 564 -10.08 23.55 -64.23
C VAL A 564 -10.23 22.13 -64.76
N ARG A 565 -9.44 21.21 -64.22
CA ARG A 565 -9.45 19.81 -64.65
C ARG A 565 -9.17 18.85 -63.51
N ILE A 566 -9.68 17.64 -63.62
CA ILE A 566 -9.26 16.53 -62.76
C ILE A 566 -7.92 16.03 -63.28
N SER A 567 -6.85 16.15 -62.48
CA SER A 567 -5.50 15.78 -62.90
C SER A 567 -5.15 14.32 -62.59
N SER A 568 -5.83 13.72 -61.61
CA SER A 568 -5.73 12.30 -61.21
C SER A 568 -7.03 11.89 -60.51
N SER A 569 -7.23 10.61 -60.21
CA SER A 569 -8.41 10.12 -59.45
C SER A 569 -8.54 10.72 -58.04
N THR A 570 -7.52 11.44 -57.57
CA THR A 570 -7.43 11.97 -56.21
C THR A 570 -7.22 13.48 -56.13
N HIS A 571 -7.06 14.20 -57.25
CA HIS A 571 -6.77 15.65 -57.21
C HIS A 571 -7.46 16.45 -58.32
N VAL A 572 -7.98 17.62 -57.97
CA VAL A 572 -8.41 18.67 -58.90
C VAL A 572 -7.29 19.68 -59.07
N GLN A 573 -7.11 20.14 -60.31
CA GLN A 573 -6.10 21.11 -60.68
C GLN A 573 -6.75 22.37 -61.26
N ILE A 574 -6.38 23.52 -60.70
CA ILE A 574 -6.79 24.86 -61.18
C ILE A 574 -5.53 25.57 -61.67
N ARG A 575 -5.48 25.93 -62.95
CA ARG A 575 -4.35 26.66 -63.54
C ARG A 575 -4.79 28.05 -63.96
N VAL A 576 -4.09 29.07 -63.49
CA VAL A 576 -4.24 30.45 -63.96
C VAL A 576 -3.04 30.76 -64.84
N GLU A 577 -3.27 30.92 -66.13
CA GLU A 577 -2.24 31.14 -67.16
C GLU A 577 -2.43 32.51 -67.81
N ASP A 578 -1.35 33.28 -67.91
CA ASP A 578 -1.32 34.57 -68.57
C ASP A 578 -0.09 34.71 -69.47
N ASN A 579 -0.22 35.48 -70.56
CA ASN A 579 0.89 35.79 -71.47
C ASN A 579 1.57 37.14 -71.16
N GLY A 580 1.67 37.47 -69.87
CA GLY A 580 2.32 38.70 -69.41
C GLY A 580 3.84 38.68 -69.47
N ILE A 581 4.46 39.59 -68.72
CA ILE A 581 5.92 39.83 -68.74
C ILE A 581 6.79 38.66 -68.24
N GLY A 582 6.19 37.63 -67.63
CA GLY A 582 6.91 36.49 -67.05
C GLY A 582 7.81 36.86 -65.85
N MET A 583 8.48 35.85 -65.29
CA MET A 583 9.40 35.96 -64.16
C MET A 583 10.76 35.33 -64.47
N THR A 584 11.83 35.88 -63.90
CA THR A 584 13.17 35.27 -63.94
C THR A 584 13.26 34.05 -63.01
N PRO A 585 14.21 33.11 -63.22
CA PRO A 585 14.41 31.97 -62.32
C PRO A 585 14.66 32.36 -60.86
N ALA A 586 15.35 33.49 -60.62
CA ALA A 586 15.57 34.02 -59.28
C ALA A 586 14.27 34.53 -58.64
N GLU A 587 13.38 35.16 -59.42
CA GLU A 587 12.07 35.61 -58.93
C GLU A 587 11.15 34.43 -58.62
N ILE A 588 11.16 33.37 -59.45
CA ILE A 588 10.38 32.14 -59.20
C ILE A 588 10.72 31.50 -57.85
N ALA A 589 12.00 31.49 -57.46
CA ALA A 589 12.43 30.89 -56.20
C ALA A 589 11.90 31.62 -54.95
N HIS A 590 11.71 32.95 -55.03
CA HIS A 590 11.36 33.79 -53.88
C HIS A 590 9.93 34.35 -53.93
N VAL A 591 9.15 34.05 -54.98
CA VAL A 591 7.82 34.65 -55.21
C VAL A 591 6.79 34.35 -54.11
N PHE A 592 7.01 33.29 -53.33
CA PHE A 592 6.17 32.92 -52.19
C PHE A 592 6.72 33.40 -50.84
N GLU A 593 7.86 34.11 -50.81
CA GLU A 593 8.38 34.70 -49.58
C GLU A 593 7.62 35.97 -49.20
N VAL A 594 7.45 36.17 -47.89
CA VAL A 594 6.74 37.33 -47.34
C VAL A 594 7.52 38.61 -47.65
N PHE A 595 6.83 39.62 -48.18
CA PHE A 595 7.38 40.93 -48.59
C PHE A 595 8.27 40.92 -49.83
N TYR A 596 8.42 39.79 -50.52
CA TYR A 596 9.21 39.74 -51.76
C TYR A 596 8.51 40.50 -52.91
N GLN A 597 9.29 41.29 -53.67
CA GLN A 597 8.83 42.03 -54.86
C GLN A 597 9.90 41.93 -55.96
N GLY A 598 9.49 41.57 -57.19
CA GLY A 598 10.39 41.48 -58.35
C GLY A 598 10.96 42.84 -58.81
N LYS A 599 12.10 42.81 -59.51
CA LYS A 599 12.88 44.02 -59.89
C LYS A 599 12.46 44.66 -61.22
N SER A 600 11.22 44.48 -61.67
CA SER A 600 10.77 44.99 -62.98
C SER A 600 10.30 46.46 -62.94
N THR A 601 10.66 47.21 -63.98
CA THR A 601 10.54 48.68 -64.17
C THR A 601 9.10 49.21 -64.33
N TYR A 602 8.08 48.35 -64.17
CA TYR A 602 6.66 48.75 -64.19
C TYR A 602 6.18 49.00 -62.75
N LYS A 603 6.00 50.29 -62.38
CA LYS A 603 5.36 50.81 -61.16
C LYS A 603 4.97 49.74 -60.13
N ALA A 604 5.93 49.38 -59.28
CA ALA A 604 5.75 48.47 -58.15
C ALA A 604 4.62 48.96 -57.24
N SER A 605 3.47 48.28 -57.30
CA SER A 605 2.30 48.60 -56.48
C SER A 605 1.68 47.31 -55.96
N GLY A 606 2.47 46.49 -55.28
CA GLY A 606 2.05 45.29 -54.55
C GLY A 606 2.82 45.23 -53.23
N THR A 607 2.33 44.45 -52.27
CA THR A 607 2.90 44.42 -50.90
C THR A 607 3.72 43.17 -50.60
N GLY A 608 3.84 42.24 -51.55
CA GLY A 608 4.59 41.00 -51.39
C GLY A 608 3.96 40.00 -50.39
N LEU A 609 2.75 40.28 -49.89
CA LEU A 609 2.04 39.43 -48.92
C LEU A 609 1.07 38.44 -49.59
N GLY A 610 0.51 38.81 -50.75
CA GLY A 610 -0.59 38.07 -51.36
C GLY A 610 -0.25 36.64 -51.75
N LEU A 611 0.89 36.41 -52.42
CA LEU A 611 1.27 35.08 -52.90
C LEU A 611 1.75 34.16 -51.75
N ALA A 612 2.46 34.71 -50.76
CA ALA A 612 2.82 33.99 -49.54
C ALA A 612 1.57 33.52 -48.79
N LEU A 613 0.59 34.41 -48.58
CA LEU A 613 -0.69 34.04 -47.97
C LEU A 613 -1.47 33.03 -48.81
N SER A 614 -1.49 33.18 -50.14
CA SER A 614 -2.14 32.20 -51.02
C SER A 614 -1.52 30.81 -50.91
N LYS A 615 -0.21 30.70 -50.71
CA LYS A 615 0.47 29.42 -50.49
C LYS A 615 0.07 28.78 -49.17
N GLU A 616 0.14 29.55 -48.07
CA GLU A 616 -0.25 29.09 -46.73
C GLU A 616 -1.73 28.64 -46.67
N LEU A 617 -2.65 29.39 -47.28
CA LEU A 617 -4.08 29.01 -47.35
C LEU A 617 -4.32 27.71 -48.12
N ILE A 618 -3.57 27.47 -49.20
CA ILE A 618 -3.64 26.22 -49.96
C ILE A 618 -2.97 25.07 -49.19
N THR A 619 -1.89 25.33 -48.46
CA THR A 619 -1.26 24.34 -47.57
C THR A 619 -2.18 23.93 -46.42
N LEU A 620 -2.94 24.86 -45.83
CA LEU A 620 -3.99 24.54 -44.86
C LEU A 620 -5.09 23.64 -45.46
N HIS A 621 -5.40 23.81 -46.75
CA HIS A 621 -6.28 22.92 -47.50
C HIS A 621 -5.62 21.59 -47.92
N GLN A 622 -4.43 21.29 -47.39
CA GLN A 622 -3.62 20.13 -47.75
C GLN A 622 -3.34 20.03 -49.26
N GLY A 623 -3.36 21.18 -49.95
CA GLY A 623 -3.06 21.33 -51.35
C GLY A 623 -1.68 21.91 -51.61
N THR A 624 -1.34 22.04 -52.89
CA THR A 624 -0.07 22.63 -53.33
C THR A 624 -0.32 23.76 -54.31
N LEU A 625 0.31 24.92 -54.08
CA LEU A 625 0.38 26.03 -55.02
C LEU A 625 1.79 26.12 -55.61
N SER A 626 1.90 25.99 -56.93
CA SER A 626 3.16 26.06 -57.68
C SER A 626 3.10 27.06 -58.81
N VAL A 627 4.25 27.46 -59.35
CA VAL A 627 4.35 28.42 -60.45
C VAL A 627 5.37 27.97 -61.48
N ARG A 628 5.05 28.18 -62.75
CA ARG A 628 5.98 28.07 -63.89
C ARG A 628 5.89 29.36 -64.68
N SER A 629 7.02 29.95 -65.05
CA SER A 629 7.03 31.19 -65.81
C SER A 629 8.28 31.30 -66.67
N GLU A 630 8.15 31.91 -67.84
CA GLU A 630 9.27 32.25 -68.72
C GLU A 630 9.23 33.75 -69.02
N GLN A 631 10.34 34.44 -68.77
CA GLN A 631 10.45 35.88 -68.95
C GLN A 631 10.08 36.30 -70.38
N GLY A 632 9.14 37.23 -70.49
CA GLY A 632 8.64 37.79 -71.75
C GLY A 632 7.65 36.91 -72.53
N LYS A 633 7.22 35.76 -71.97
CA LYS A 633 6.29 34.85 -72.64
C LYS A 633 5.01 34.59 -71.85
N GLU A 634 5.11 33.88 -70.73
CA GLU A 634 3.93 33.44 -69.98
C GLU A 634 4.24 33.14 -68.51
N THR A 635 3.20 33.20 -67.68
CA THR A 635 3.20 32.75 -66.30
C THR A 635 2.00 31.83 -66.07
N CYS A 636 2.23 30.72 -65.38
CA CYS A 636 1.20 29.77 -65.02
C CYS A 636 1.31 29.43 -63.53
N PHE A 637 0.31 29.82 -62.75
CA PHE A 637 0.12 29.35 -61.38
C PHE A 637 -0.77 28.11 -61.39
N THR A 638 -0.37 27.07 -60.67
CA THR A 638 -1.08 25.79 -60.60
C THR A 638 -1.41 25.48 -59.14
N ILE A 639 -2.70 25.42 -58.83
CA ILE A 639 -3.25 24.93 -57.57
C ILE A 639 -3.64 23.47 -57.75
N GLU A 640 -3.22 22.62 -56.83
CA GLU A 640 -3.63 21.21 -56.74
C GLU A 640 -4.30 20.98 -55.38
N LEU A 641 -5.56 20.53 -55.40
CA LEU A 641 -6.34 20.21 -54.20
C LEU A 641 -6.76 18.74 -54.24
N PRO A 642 -6.72 18.02 -53.10
CA PRO A 642 -7.23 16.66 -53.02
C PRO A 642 -8.75 16.58 -53.24
N LEU A 643 -9.21 15.55 -53.94
CA LEU A 643 -10.62 15.22 -54.16
C LEU A 643 -11.17 14.34 -53.02
N GLY A 644 -12.43 14.57 -52.66
CA GLY A 644 -13.10 13.89 -51.54
C GLY A 644 -12.78 14.50 -50.18
N ASN A 645 -13.33 13.93 -49.10
CA ASN A 645 -13.24 14.49 -47.75
C ASN A 645 -12.30 13.71 -46.81
N ALA A 646 -11.68 12.62 -47.26
CA ALA A 646 -10.90 11.71 -46.43
C ALA A 646 -9.64 12.34 -45.79
N HIS A 647 -9.16 13.44 -46.37
CA HIS A 647 -8.01 14.18 -45.89
C HIS A 647 -8.36 15.23 -44.81
N LEU A 648 -9.65 15.58 -44.67
CA LEU A 648 -10.14 16.55 -43.69
C LEU A 648 -10.57 15.87 -42.39
N ASP A 649 -10.23 16.46 -41.25
CA ASP A 649 -10.70 16.00 -39.94
C ASP A 649 -12.21 16.24 -39.75
N THR A 650 -12.85 15.52 -38.83
CA THR A 650 -14.30 15.66 -38.58
C THR A 650 -14.72 17.06 -38.15
N SER A 651 -13.82 17.83 -37.53
CA SER A 651 -14.03 19.24 -37.14
C SER A 651 -13.91 20.23 -38.30
N GLU A 652 -13.35 19.82 -39.44
CA GLU A 652 -13.11 20.69 -40.60
C GLU A 652 -14.20 20.55 -41.68
N ARG A 653 -15.12 19.59 -41.51
CA ARG A 653 -16.21 19.29 -42.45
C ARG A 653 -17.51 19.96 -42.00
N GLN A 654 -18.04 20.90 -42.79
CA GLN A 654 -19.40 21.39 -42.59
C GLN A 654 -20.39 20.52 -43.37
N THR A 655 -21.30 19.84 -42.65
CA THR A 655 -22.26 18.87 -43.22
C THR A 655 -23.65 19.44 -43.54
N GLU A 656 -23.91 20.72 -43.27
CA GLU A 656 -25.17 21.36 -43.65
C GLU A 656 -24.96 22.26 -44.88
N PRO A 657 -25.82 22.15 -45.92
CA PRO A 657 -25.82 23.15 -46.98
C PRO A 657 -26.27 24.46 -46.35
N ALA A 658 -25.46 25.50 -46.50
CA ALA A 658 -25.87 26.85 -46.11
C ALA A 658 -27.17 27.20 -46.85
N GLU A 659 -28.30 27.26 -46.13
CA GLU A 659 -29.51 27.92 -46.60
C GLU A 659 -29.13 29.33 -47.10
N ASP A 660 -29.65 29.70 -48.27
CA ASP A 660 -29.46 30.98 -48.99
C ASP A 660 -28.94 32.12 -48.11
N LEU A 661 -27.62 32.18 -47.96
CA LEU A 661 -26.95 33.38 -47.47
C LEU A 661 -27.01 34.37 -48.64
N PRO A 662 -27.67 35.54 -48.50
CA PRO A 662 -27.56 36.56 -49.52
C PRO A 662 -26.09 36.93 -49.64
N ALA A 663 -25.49 36.62 -50.79
CA ALA A 663 -24.16 37.02 -51.16
C ALA A 663 -24.09 38.54 -51.30
N VAL A 664 -24.02 39.27 -50.17
CA VAL A 664 -23.76 40.70 -50.15
C VAL A 664 -22.99 41.03 -48.87
N GLN A 665 -21.65 41.13 -48.96
CA GLN A 665 -20.92 42.39 -48.80
C GLN A 665 -19.40 42.15 -48.75
N ASN A 666 -18.75 42.34 -49.90
CA ASN A 666 -17.51 43.13 -50.02
C ASN A 666 -17.16 43.43 -51.49
N ARG A 667 -18.18 43.54 -52.35
CA ARG A 667 -18.04 44.15 -53.68
C ARG A 667 -18.49 45.59 -53.55
N ILE A 668 -17.54 46.52 -53.39
CA ILE A 668 -17.79 47.95 -53.63
C ILE A 668 -17.99 48.10 -55.14
N VAL A 669 -19.23 47.91 -55.60
CA VAL A 669 -19.71 48.34 -56.92
C VAL A 669 -20.28 49.73 -56.72
N LEU A 670 -19.73 50.68 -57.48
CA LEU A 670 -20.29 52.01 -57.67
C LEU A 670 -21.58 51.86 -58.49
N ASP A 671 -22.73 52.22 -57.94
CA ASP A 671 -23.83 52.73 -58.74
C ASP A 671 -24.68 53.74 -57.95
N ASP A 672 -24.96 54.85 -58.62
CA ASP A 672 -25.76 55.99 -58.15
C ASP A 672 -27.24 55.61 -58.18
N ASN A 673 -27.98 55.82 -57.09
CA ASN A 673 -29.40 56.15 -57.17
C ASN A 673 -29.88 56.92 -55.94
N GLU A 674 -30.42 58.10 -56.22
CA GLU A 674 -30.95 59.09 -55.28
C GLU A 674 -32.09 58.50 -54.42
N ILE A 675 -32.02 58.75 -53.10
CA ILE A 675 -33.22 58.85 -52.27
C ILE A 675 -33.16 60.19 -51.54
N LYS A 676 -33.97 61.13 -52.02
CA LYS A 676 -34.24 62.42 -51.39
C LYS A 676 -34.93 62.20 -50.04
N THR A 677 -34.44 62.82 -48.99
CA THR A 677 -35.31 63.21 -47.88
C THR A 677 -34.82 64.50 -47.22
N SER A 678 -35.77 65.42 -47.12
CA SER A 678 -35.66 66.79 -46.65
C SER A 678 -35.40 66.90 -45.15
N ILE A 679 -34.50 67.82 -44.78
CA ILE A 679 -34.27 68.29 -43.41
C ILE A 679 -35.36 69.31 -43.05
N PRO A 680 -35.85 69.30 -41.80
CA PRO A 680 -36.07 70.56 -41.10
C PRO A 680 -35.34 70.61 -39.76
N SER A 681 -34.49 71.62 -39.62
CA SER A 681 -33.92 72.12 -38.37
C SER A 681 -34.96 72.95 -37.62
N SER A 682 -35.20 72.65 -36.34
CA SER A 682 -35.58 73.62 -35.31
C SER A 682 -35.61 72.94 -33.94
N GLY A 683 -35.07 73.61 -32.93
CA GLY A 683 -34.91 73.12 -31.57
C GLY A 683 -36.17 72.47 -30.99
N LYS A 684 -36.02 71.21 -30.56
CA LYS A 684 -36.95 70.50 -29.69
C LYS A 684 -36.14 69.78 -28.64
N GLN A 685 -36.66 69.79 -27.43
CA GLN A 685 -36.21 68.98 -26.30
C GLN A 685 -36.07 67.52 -26.78
N HIS A 686 -34.85 66.95 -26.76
CA HIS A 686 -34.62 65.58 -27.21
C HIS A 686 -35.38 64.61 -26.28
N GLU A 687 -36.35 63.85 -26.82
CA GLU A 687 -37.15 62.89 -26.03
C GLU A 687 -36.41 61.59 -25.69
N LYS A 688 -35.28 61.32 -26.35
CA LYS A 688 -34.52 60.06 -26.24
C LYS A 688 -33.04 60.30 -26.01
N SER A 689 -32.45 59.46 -25.18
CA SER A 689 -31.06 59.56 -24.73
C SER A 689 -30.20 58.37 -25.13
N VAL A 690 -28.95 58.63 -25.54
CA VAL A 690 -27.96 57.62 -25.95
C VAL A 690 -26.68 57.83 -25.16
N LEU A 691 -26.14 56.77 -24.57
CA LEU A 691 -24.81 56.78 -23.94
C LEU A 691 -23.77 56.18 -24.89
N VAL A 692 -22.69 56.91 -25.16
CA VAL A 692 -21.55 56.45 -25.95
C VAL A 692 -20.35 56.21 -25.02
N ILE A 693 -19.84 54.99 -25.01
CA ILE A 693 -18.68 54.56 -24.21
C ILE A 693 -17.57 54.16 -25.17
N GLU A 694 -16.56 55.01 -25.33
CA GLU A 694 -15.44 54.85 -26.27
C GLU A 694 -14.22 55.55 -25.69
N ASP A 695 -13.08 54.87 -25.64
CA ASP A 695 -11.84 55.37 -25.01
C ASP A 695 -11.08 56.35 -25.89
N ASN A 696 -11.21 56.21 -27.22
CA ASN A 696 -10.66 57.17 -28.17
C ASN A 696 -11.52 58.45 -28.21
N GLU A 697 -10.97 59.54 -27.68
CA GLU A 697 -11.67 60.84 -27.56
C GLU A 697 -12.15 61.40 -28.91
N ASP A 698 -11.38 61.21 -29.98
CA ASP A 698 -11.75 61.67 -31.33
C ASP A 698 -12.93 60.88 -31.91
N LEU A 699 -12.95 59.56 -31.73
CA LEU A 699 -14.04 58.70 -32.18
C LEU A 699 -15.30 58.90 -31.33
N ASN A 700 -15.15 59.08 -30.03
CA ASN A 700 -16.24 59.40 -29.11
C ASN A 700 -16.89 60.74 -29.50
N SER A 701 -16.07 61.77 -29.77
CA SER A 701 -16.52 63.08 -30.23
C SER A 701 -17.19 63.04 -31.61
N LEU A 702 -16.68 62.21 -32.54
CA LEU A 702 -17.29 62.00 -33.86
C LEU A 702 -18.69 61.36 -33.74
N LEU A 703 -18.84 60.35 -32.89
CA LEU A 703 -20.12 59.69 -32.61
C LEU A 703 -21.09 60.65 -31.93
N GLU A 704 -20.64 61.40 -30.92
CA GLU A 704 -21.44 62.45 -30.28
C GLU A 704 -21.92 63.48 -31.29
N GLN A 705 -21.02 64.03 -32.11
CA GLN A 705 -21.35 65.08 -33.07
C GLN A 705 -22.44 64.66 -34.05
N LYS A 706 -22.43 63.39 -34.46
CA LYS A 706 -23.40 62.84 -35.41
C LYS A 706 -24.71 62.41 -34.73
N LEU A 707 -24.67 61.91 -33.50
CA LEU A 707 -25.88 61.45 -32.80
C LEU A 707 -26.63 62.56 -32.07
N GLN A 708 -25.93 63.63 -31.64
CA GLN A 708 -26.53 64.77 -30.93
C GLN A 708 -27.55 65.54 -31.78
N THR A 709 -27.51 65.40 -33.10
CA THR A 709 -28.51 66.04 -33.99
C THR A 709 -29.91 65.48 -33.76
N THR A 710 -30.01 64.25 -33.25
CA THR A 710 -31.27 63.51 -33.11
C THR A 710 -31.55 63.12 -31.65
N TYR A 711 -30.52 62.83 -30.84
CA TYR A 711 -30.65 62.29 -29.48
C TYR A 711 -29.90 63.15 -28.44
N GLN A 712 -30.30 63.06 -27.17
CA GLN A 712 -29.48 63.54 -26.05
C GLN A 712 -28.31 62.57 -25.84
N VAL A 713 -27.08 63.01 -26.06
CA VAL A 713 -25.90 62.14 -25.94
C VAL A 713 -25.21 62.32 -24.59
N TYR A 714 -24.90 61.21 -23.93
CA TYR A 714 -23.97 61.14 -22.79
C TYR A 714 -22.67 60.46 -23.23
N LYS A 715 -21.53 60.92 -22.71
CA LYS A 715 -20.21 60.37 -23.05
C LYS A 715 -19.56 59.73 -21.83
N ALA A 716 -18.82 58.66 -22.08
CA ALA A 716 -17.87 58.06 -21.15
C ALA A 716 -16.61 57.60 -21.89
N LEU A 717 -15.44 57.78 -21.27
CA LEU A 717 -14.16 57.36 -21.85
C LEU A 717 -13.71 55.95 -21.39
N ASP A 718 -14.45 55.34 -20.48
CA ASP A 718 -14.15 54.01 -19.98
C ASP A 718 -15.39 53.29 -19.42
N GLY A 719 -15.23 51.99 -19.18
CA GLY A 719 -16.33 51.14 -18.75
C GLY A 719 -16.87 51.44 -17.34
N GLU A 720 -16.06 51.97 -16.42
CA GLU A 720 -16.54 52.30 -15.06
C GLU A 720 -17.36 53.59 -15.06
N GLU A 721 -16.86 54.61 -15.77
CA GLU A 721 -17.61 55.85 -15.99
C GLU A 721 -18.91 55.58 -16.75
N GLY A 722 -18.85 54.73 -17.78
CA GLY A 722 -20.02 54.30 -18.55
C GLY A 722 -21.06 53.59 -17.68
N LEU A 723 -20.64 52.67 -16.80
CA LEU A 723 -21.55 52.01 -15.85
C LEU A 723 -22.19 53.00 -14.88
N ARG A 724 -21.41 53.93 -14.32
CA ARG A 724 -21.91 54.96 -13.40
C ARG A 724 -22.97 55.82 -14.08
N ILE A 725 -22.68 56.34 -15.28
CA ILE A 725 -23.62 57.16 -16.05
C ILE A 725 -24.87 56.35 -16.43
N ALA A 726 -24.71 55.08 -16.82
CA ALA A 726 -25.84 54.22 -17.13
C ALA A 726 -26.77 53.99 -15.92
N PHE A 727 -26.23 53.84 -14.71
CA PHE A 727 -27.03 53.70 -13.49
C PHE A 727 -27.68 55.00 -13.00
N ASP A 728 -27.01 56.13 -13.19
CA ASP A 728 -27.50 57.44 -12.73
C ASP A 728 -28.55 58.03 -13.71
N GLN A 729 -28.25 57.98 -15.01
CA GLN A 729 -29.04 58.63 -16.05
C GLN A 729 -30.08 57.71 -16.69
N ILE A 730 -29.86 56.39 -16.69
CA ILE A 730 -30.75 55.37 -17.29
C ILE A 730 -31.07 55.74 -18.76
N PRO A 731 -30.08 55.69 -19.67
CA PRO A 731 -30.26 56.09 -21.06
C PRO A 731 -31.22 55.16 -21.82
N ASP A 732 -31.80 55.63 -22.93
CA ASP A 732 -32.68 54.81 -23.78
C ASP A 732 -31.91 53.82 -24.67
N LEU A 733 -30.60 54.04 -24.92
CA LEU A 733 -29.69 53.15 -25.66
C LEU A 733 -28.23 53.36 -25.25
N ILE A 734 -27.41 52.31 -25.31
CA ILE A 734 -25.97 52.36 -25.05
C ILE A 734 -25.21 51.88 -26.29
N VAL A 735 -24.22 52.66 -26.74
CA VAL A 735 -23.21 52.27 -27.73
C VAL A 735 -21.89 52.15 -26.98
N CYS A 736 -21.25 50.99 -27.04
CA CYS A 736 -20.09 50.68 -26.21
C CYS A 736 -19.00 50.00 -27.02
N ASP A 737 -17.75 50.45 -26.90
CA ASP A 737 -16.61 49.71 -27.44
C ASP A 737 -16.29 48.48 -26.59
N ILE A 738 -15.78 47.42 -27.20
CA ILE A 738 -15.35 46.21 -26.48
C ILE A 738 -14.03 46.46 -25.73
N MET A 739 -13.08 47.16 -26.35
CA MET A 739 -11.72 47.31 -25.84
C MET A 739 -11.58 48.58 -25.01
N LEU A 740 -12.26 48.61 -23.85
CA LEU A 740 -12.22 49.75 -22.94
C LEU A 740 -11.19 49.58 -21.82
N PRO A 741 -10.54 50.67 -21.35
CA PRO A 741 -9.70 50.64 -20.18
C PRO A 741 -10.52 50.39 -18.90
N ARG A 742 -9.86 49.83 -17.88
CA ARG A 742 -10.41 49.42 -16.58
C ARG A 742 -11.42 48.27 -16.63
N LYS A 743 -12.45 48.37 -17.47
CA LYS A 743 -13.51 47.38 -17.57
C LYS A 743 -13.91 47.18 -19.03
N ASP A 744 -13.74 45.97 -19.54
CA ASP A 744 -14.05 45.64 -20.94
C ASP A 744 -15.54 45.80 -21.25
N GLY A 745 -15.87 46.07 -22.52
CA GLY A 745 -17.24 46.36 -22.95
C GLY A 745 -18.22 45.18 -22.84
N LEU A 746 -17.73 43.93 -22.89
CA LEU A 746 -18.56 42.73 -22.67
C LEU A 746 -18.92 42.60 -21.19
N SER A 747 -17.97 42.86 -20.31
CA SER A 747 -18.13 42.93 -18.86
C SER A 747 -19.02 44.11 -18.44
N VAL A 748 -19.00 45.23 -19.17
CA VAL A 748 -19.95 46.34 -18.98
C VAL A 748 -21.36 45.91 -19.39
N ALA A 749 -21.51 45.31 -20.58
CA ALA A 749 -22.79 44.84 -21.07
C ALA A 749 -23.42 43.76 -20.16
N SER A 750 -22.62 42.80 -19.71
CA SER A 750 -23.06 41.73 -18.80
C SER A 750 -23.59 42.28 -17.48
N ILE A 751 -22.89 43.25 -16.86
CA ILE A 751 -23.37 43.92 -15.64
C ILE A 751 -24.69 44.65 -15.89
N LEU A 752 -24.77 45.43 -16.97
CA LEU A 752 -25.97 46.21 -17.27
C LEU A 752 -27.18 45.32 -17.58
N LYS A 753 -26.98 44.20 -18.28
CA LYS A 753 -28.04 43.23 -18.58
C LYS A 753 -28.47 42.40 -17.36
N SER A 754 -27.59 42.26 -16.37
CA SER A 754 -27.88 41.54 -15.12
C SER A 754 -28.51 42.43 -14.04
N ASP A 755 -28.37 43.76 -14.13
CA ASP A 755 -28.95 44.70 -13.18
C ASP A 755 -30.39 45.08 -13.56
N PHE A 756 -31.30 44.98 -12.59
CA PHE A 756 -32.72 45.26 -12.79
C PHE A 756 -33.02 46.68 -13.27
N ARG A 757 -32.14 47.65 -13.01
CA ARG A 757 -32.33 49.06 -13.38
C ARG A 757 -32.06 49.29 -14.85
N THR A 758 -31.20 48.48 -15.47
CA THR A 758 -30.63 48.71 -16.81
C THR A 758 -30.85 47.54 -17.77
N SER A 759 -31.34 46.40 -17.29
CA SER A 759 -31.57 45.18 -18.08
C SER A 759 -32.36 45.39 -19.37
N HIS A 760 -33.31 46.32 -19.32
CA HIS A 760 -34.22 46.67 -20.40
C HIS A 760 -33.61 47.65 -21.43
N ILE A 761 -32.38 48.14 -21.26
CA ILE A 761 -31.73 49.11 -22.15
C ILE A 761 -31.03 48.40 -23.33
N PRO A 762 -31.12 48.90 -24.58
CA PRO A 762 -30.43 48.32 -25.74
C PRO A 762 -28.94 48.57 -25.64
N ILE A 763 -28.14 47.56 -26.00
CA ILE A 763 -26.68 47.72 -26.07
C ILE A 763 -26.20 47.34 -27.48
N ILE A 764 -25.51 48.29 -28.13
CA ILE A 764 -24.76 48.08 -29.37
C ILE A 764 -23.28 48.00 -29.01
N LEU A 765 -22.60 46.92 -29.40
CA LEU A 765 -21.16 46.79 -29.21
C LEU A 765 -20.39 47.09 -30.50
N LEU A 766 -19.41 47.99 -30.39
CA LEU A 766 -18.44 48.29 -31.44
C LEU A 766 -17.22 47.39 -31.25
N THR A 767 -16.72 46.77 -32.32
CA THR A 767 -15.60 45.81 -32.20
C THR A 767 -14.61 45.92 -33.34
N ALA A 768 -13.32 45.82 -33.04
CA ALA A 768 -12.29 45.63 -34.06
C ALA A 768 -12.07 44.14 -34.40
N ARG A 769 -12.72 43.17 -33.75
CA ARG A 769 -12.46 41.73 -33.93
C ARG A 769 -13.50 41.06 -34.81
N ASN A 770 -13.04 40.21 -35.74
CA ASN A 770 -13.86 39.64 -36.83
C ASN A 770 -14.09 38.12 -36.65
N THR A 771 -13.88 37.56 -35.46
CA THR A 771 -14.03 36.11 -35.22
C THR A 771 -15.46 35.77 -34.81
N ASN A 772 -16.07 34.83 -35.53
CA ASN A 772 -17.46 34.40 -35.32
C ASN A 772 -17.73 33.93 -33.88
N GLU A 773 -16.77 33.28 -33.21
CA GLU A 773 -16.91 32.78 -31.82
C GLU A 773 -17.18 33.90 -30.80
N GLN A 774 -16.56 35.07 -30.96
CA GLN A 774 -16.74 36.20 -30.04
C GLN A 774 -18.02 36.99 -30.34
N GLN A 775 -18.49 36.98 -31.59
CA GLN A 775 -19.82 37.50 -31.93
C GLN A 775 -20.92 36.62 -31.32
N ILE A 776 -20.71 35.30 -31.28
CA ILE A 776 -21.62 34.32 -30.65
C ILE A 776 -21.66 34.53 -29.13
N GLU A 777 -20.50 34.59 -28.46
CA GLU A 777 -20.40 34.84 -27.01
C GLU A 777 -21.12 36.14 -26.63
N GLY A 778 -20.94 37.13 -27.48
CA GLY A 778 -21.62 38.40 -27.40
C GLY A 778 -23.14 38.37 -27.46
N ILE A 779 -23.68 37.73 -28.49
CA ILE A 779 -25.13 37.54 -28.66
C ILE A 779 -25.71 36.71 -27.50
N GLN A 780 -24.98 35.70 -27.03
CA GLN A 780 -25.36 34.89 -25.86
C GLN A 780 -25.49 35.71 -24.57
N MET A 781 -24.76 36.83 -24.45
CA MET A 781 -24.86 37.77 -23.33
C MET A 781 -26.07 38.74 -23.42
N GLY A 782 -26.87 38.65 -24.48
CA GLY A 782 -28.14 39.38 -24.61
C GLY A 782 -28.00 40.84 -25.04
N VAL A 783 -26.91 41.21 -25.71
CA VAL A 783 -26.80 42.51 -26.38
C VAL A 783 -27.62 42.55 -27.66
N ASP A 784 -27.98 43.75 -28.11
CA ASP A 784 -28.98 43.95 -29.14
C ASP A 784 -28.37 44.08 -30.55
N ALA A 785 -27.09 44.46 -30.68
CA ALA A 785 -26.37 44.49 -31.97
C ALA A 785 -24.82 44.50 -31.82
N TYR A 786 -24.12 44.02 -32.86
CA TYR A 786 -22.66 44.07 -33.03
C TYR A 786 -22.27 44.79 -34.31
N ILE A 787 -21.30 45.70 -34.25
CA ILE A 787 -20.83 46.48 -35.40
C ILE A 787 -19.29 46.48 -35.45
N THR A 788 -18.71 46.08 -36.60
CA THR A 788 -17.25 45.99 -36.78
C THR A 788 -16.61 47.31 -37.22
N LYS A 789 -15.43 47.64 -36.67
CA LYS A 789 -14.59 48.79 -37.05
C LYS A 789 -13.65 48.40 -38.24
N PRO A 790 -13.53 49.22 -39.30
CA PRO A 790 -14.21 50.50 -39.52
C PRO A 790 -15.68 50.32 -39.91
N PHE A 791 -16.56 51.13 -39.30
CA PHE A 791 -18.00 51.10 -39.54
C PHE A 791 -18.49 52.31 -40.32
N ASN A 792 -19.61 52.13 -41.02
CA ASN A 792 -20.34 53.24 -41.62
C ASN A 792 -21.28 53.88 -40.58
N LEU A 793 -21.18 55.20 -40.39
CA LEU A 793 -21.97 55.93 -39.38
C LEU A 793 -23.48 55.88 -39.62
N LYS A 794 -23.94 55.84 -40.87
CA LYS A 794 -25.37 55.70 -41.20
C LYS A 794 -25.91 54.34 -40.76
N TYR A 795 -25.09 53.30 -40.85
CA TYR A 795 -25.45 51.97 -40.37
C TYR A 795 -25.62 51.94 -38.85
N VAL A 796 -24.74 52.63 -38.11
CA VAL A 796 -24.88 52.79 -36.65
C VAL A 796 -26.18 53.55 -36.32
N GLU A 797 -26.45 54.67 -36.99
CA GLU A 797 -27.66 55.48 -36.75
C GLU A 797 -28.96 54.71 -37.07
N ALA A 798 -28.99 53.99 -38.20
CA ALA A 798 -30.13 53.17 -38.59
C ALA A 798 -30.40 52.04 -37.59
N THR A 799 -29.36 51.42 -37.05
CA THR A 799 -29.44 50.40 -36.00
C THR A 799 -30.02 51.01 -34.71
N ILE A 800 -29.51 52.16 -34.26
CA ILE A 800 -30.03 52.89 -33.08
C ILE A 800 -31.53 53.19 -33.24
N LYS A 801 -31.92 53.76 -34.38
CA LYS A 801 -33.32 54.10 -34.68
C LYS A 801 -34.23 52.87 -34.65
N THR A 802 -33.76 51.76 -35.20
CA THR A 802 -34.50 50.49 -35.24
C THR A 802 -34.69 49.91 -33.83
N LEU A 803 -33.64 49.88 -33.02
CA LEU A 803 -33.71 49.35 -31.65
C LEU A 803 -34.63 50.17 -30.73
N LEU A 804 -34.59 51.50 -30.84
CA LEU A 804 -35.48 52.40 -30.10
C LEU A 804 -36.94 52.28 -30.56
N LYS A 805 -37.19 52.12 -31.86
CA LYS A 805 -38.53 51.87 -32.41
C LYS A 805 -39.10 50.54 -31.91
N ASN A 806 -38.30 49.46 -31.95
CA ASN A 806 -38.72 48.14 -31.47
C ASN A 806 -39.09 48.17 -29.99
N ARG A 807 -38.36 48.93 -29.17
CA ARG A 807 -38.72 49.15 -27.76
C ARG A 807 -40.04 49.89 -27.56
N THR A 808 -40.33 50.87 -28.40
CA THR A 808 -41.60 51.62 -28.33
C THR A 808 -42.78 50.71 -28.66
N LEU A 809 -42.67 49.89 -29.71
CA LEU A 809 -43.69 48.90 -30.08
C LEU A 809 -43.91 47.83 -28.99
N LEU A 810 -42.82 47.37 -28.36
CA LEU A 810 -42.91 46.39 -27.26
C LEU A 810 -43.67 46.96 -26.05
N ARG A 811 -43.52 48.26 -25.76
CA ARG A 811 -44.26 48.96 -24.69
C ARG A 811 -45.75 49.08 -24.98
N GLU A 812 -46.14 49.37 -26.22
CA GLU A 812 -47.56 49.44 -26.62
C GLU A 812 -48.27 48.10 -26.39
N HIS A 813 -47.59 46.99 -26.68
CA HIS A 813 -48.12 45.64 -26.50
C HIS A 813 -48.34 45.24 -25.02
N TYR A 814 -47.49 45.70 -24.08
CA TYR A 814 -47.66 45.41 -22.64
C TYR A 814 -48.80 46.19 -21.97
N THR A 815 -49.30 47.24 -22.63
CA THR A 815 -50.33 48.13 -22.10
C THR A 815 -51.75 47.62 -22.43
N SER A 816 -51.90 46.77 -23.44
CA SER A 816 -53.16 46.12 -23.82
C SER A 816 -53.38 44.79 -23.08
N GLU A 817 -54.52 44.65 -22.39
CA GLU A 817 -54.97 43.36 -21.83
C GLU A 817 -55.29 42.36 -22.95
N LEU A 818 -54.30 41.54 -23.37
CA LEU A 818 -54.51 40.28 -24.12
C LEU A 818 -53.30 39.33 -23.92
N PRO A 819 -53.49 38.00 -24.07
CA PRO A 819 -52.51 36.98 -23.72
C PRO A 819 -51.22 37.01 -24.56
N THR A 820 -50.14 36.65 -23.88
CA THR A 820 -48.72 36.73 -24.27
C THR A 820 -48.29 35.66 -25.28
N GLU A 821 -48.74 35.72 -26.52
CA GLU A 821 -48.25 34.80 -27.56
C GLU A 821 -48.15 35.56 -28.88
N LEU A 822 -46.95 36.09 -29.17
CA LEU A 822 -46.37 36.38 -30.49
C LEU A 822 -45.27 37.43 -30.27
N LEU A 823 -44.01 37.01 -30.36
CA LEU A 823 -42.83 37.76 -30.85
C LEU A 823 -41.58 36.90 -30.55
N ALA A 824 -41.20 36.06 -31.52
CA ALA A 824 -39.88 35.45 -31.59
C ALA A 824 -38.90 36.51 -32.13
N GLY A 825 -38.00 36.98 -31.26
CA GLY A 825 -37.02 38.02 -31.56
C GLY A 825 -37.11 39.18 -30.56
N ASN A 826 -36.21 39.18 -29.57
CA ASN A 826 -36.10 40.15 -28.46
C ASN A 826 -37.24 40.11 -27.43
N ALA A 827 -37.50 38.92 -26.87
CA ALA A 827 -38.32 38.77 -25.66
C ALA A 827 -37.66 39.53 -24.48
N PRO A 828 -38.43 40.24 -23.63
CA PRO A 828 -37.85 40.90 -22.46
C PRO A 828 -37.24 39.88 -21.51
N ASN A 829 -36.14 40.30 -20.89
CA ASN A 829 -35.37 39.52 -19.93
C ASN A 829 -36.31 38.90 -18.87
N LYS A 830 -36.02 37.66 -18.41
CA LYS A 830 -36.73 36.98 -17.32
C LYS A 830 -36.92 37.88 -16.10
N LEU A 831 -35.96 38.77 -15.84
CA LEU A 831 -36.01 39.78 -14.78
C LEU A 831 -37.11 40.82 -14.96
N ASP A 832 -37.38 41.28 -16.18
CA ASP A 832 -38.42 42.30 -16.43
C ASP A 832 -39.82 41.69 -16.34
N LYS A 833 -40.01 40.45 -16.84
CA LYS A 833 -41.26 39.70 -16.65
C LYS A 833 -41.52 39.41 -15.17
N LYS A 834 -40.47 39.02 -14.42
CA LYS A 834 -40.54 38.81 -12.97
C LYS A 834 -40.92 40.10 -12.24
N PHE A 835 -40.28 41.22 -12.56
CA PHE A 835 -40.60 42.52 -11.97
C PHE A 835 -42.05 42.93 -12.24
N ILE A 836 -42.55 42.80 -13.48
CA ILE A 836 -43.95 43.14 -13.80
C ILE A 836 -44.91 42.24 -13.02
N ALA A 837 -44.61 40.94 -12.91
CA ALA A 837 -45.45 40.01 -12.14
C ALA A 837 -45.46 40.33 -10.64
N GLU A 838 -44.29 40.62 -10.04
CA GLU A 838 -44.17 40.99 -8.62
C GLU A 838 -44.83 42.34 -8.34
N PHE A 839 -44.64 43.34 -9.19
CA PHE A 839 -45.29 44.65 -9.07
C PHE A 839 -46.82 44.53 -9.18
N LYS A 840 -47.32 43.75 -10.16
CA LYS A 840 -48.76 43.48 -10.30
C LYS A 840 -49.32 42.74 -9.09
N ALA A 841 -48.66 41.66 -8.65
CA ALA A 841 -49.09 40.88 -7.49
C ALA A 841 -49.12 41.72 -6.21
N HIS A 842 -48.11 42.56 -5.99
CA HIS A 842 -48.04 43.43 -4.83
C HIS A 842 -49.21 44.43 -4.79
N ILE A 843 -49.55 45.01 -5.95
CA ILE A 843 -50.69 45.90 -6.06
C ILE A 843 -52.01 45.13 -5.93
N GLU A 844 -52.13 43.93 -6.51
CA GLU A 844 -53.34 43.09 -6.37
C GLU A 844 -53.55 42.52 -4.96
N GLU A 845 -52.51 42.37 -4.15
CA GLU A 845 -52.64 41.91 -2.76
C GLU A 845 -53.11 43.06 -1.84
N LYS A 846 -52.57 44.27 -2.04
CA LYS A 846 -52.81 45.44 -1.18
C LYS A 846 -53.77 46.48 -1.77
N TYR A 847 -54.47 46.19 -2.88
CA TYR A 847 -55.30 47.19 -3.56
C TYR A 847 -56.41 47.77 -2.67
N ASN A 848 -56.90 47.00 -1.70
CA ASN A 848 -57.95 47.39 -0.76
C ASN A 848 -57.47 48.32 0.36
N ASP A 849 -56.16 48.52 0.52
CA ASP A 849 -55.59 49.42 1.52
C ASP A 849 -55.57 50.86 1.00
N SER A 850 -56.30 51.77 1.64
CA SER A 850 -56.36 53.18 1.24
C SER A 850 -55.07 53.96 1.48
N GLU A 851 -54.14 53.48 2.32
CA GLU A 851 -52.88 54.16 2.66
C GLU A 851 -51.67 53.70 1.82
N LEU A 852 -51.88 52.76 0.89
CA LEU A 852 -50.82 52.25 0.00
C LEU A 852 -50.08 53.39 -0.72
N ASN A 853 -48.77 53.53 -0.45
CA ASN A 853 -47.93 54.60 -0.98
C ASN A 853 -46.73 54.07 -1.80
N VAL A 854 -46.21 54.93 -2.69
CA VAL A 854 -45.13 54.56 -3.63
C VAL A 854 -43.80 54.27 -2.93
N GLU A 855 -43.59 54.82 -1.73
CA GLU A 855 -42.36 54.62 -0.95
C GLU A 855 -42.31 53.22 -0.35
N GLU A 856 -43.45 52.69 0.08
CA GLU A 856 -43.62 51.32 0.54
C GLU A 856 -43.44 50.31 -0.60
N ILE A 857 -44.11 50.54 -1.75
CA ILE A 857 -43.95 49.69 -2.94
C ILE A 857 -42.49 49.69 -3.41
N GLY A 858 -41.83 50.86 -3.38
CA GLY A 858 -40.40 50.98 -3.69
C GLY A 858 -39.55 50.16 -2.74
N ARG A 859 -39.78 50.28 -1.42
CA ARG A 859 -39.04 49.52 -0.40
C ARG A 859 -39.21 48.01 -0.56
N ASP A 860 -40.44 47.55 -0.78
CA ASP A 860 -40.77 46.12 -0.89
C ASP A 860 -40.19 45.50 -2.18
N LEU A 861 -40.01 46.30 -3.24
CA LEU A 861 -39.35 45.88 -4.48
C LEU A 861 -37.84 46.21 -4.52
N GLY A 862 -37.27 46.75 -3.44
CA GLY A 862 -35.84 47.07 -3.34
C GLY A 862 -35.38 48.25 -4.21
N MET A 863 -36.27 49.19 -4.54
CA MET A 863 -36.03 50.32 -5.45
C MET A 863 -36.29 51.68 -4.77
N SER A 864 -35.52 52.70 -5.13
CA SER A 864 -35.88 54.08 -4.75
C SER A 864 -37.15 54.54 -5.49
N ARG A 865 -37.89 55.48 -4.89
CA ARG A 865 -39.12 56.05 -5.47
C ARG A 865 -38.93 56.52 -6.93
N VAL A 866 -37.83 57.20 -7.23
CA VAL A 866 -37.55 57.72 -8.58
C VAL A 866 -37.28 56.59 -9.58
N GLN A 867 -36.53 55.57 -9.17
CA GLN A 867 -36.23 54.42 -10.02
C GLN A 867 -37.46 53.57 -10.30
N LEU A 868 -38.34 53.39 -9.30
CA LEU A 868 -39.62 52.71 -9.48
C LEU A 868 -40.49 53.45 -10.51
N TYR A 869 -40.62 54.78 -10.38
CA TYR A 869 -41.37 55.59 -11.36
C TYR A 869 -40.81 55.47 -12.77
N ARG A 870 -39.48 55.59 -12.93
CA ARG A 870 -38.85 55.47 -14.26
C ARG A 870 -39.04 54.07 -14.85
N LYS A 871 -38.87 53.02 -14.05
CA LYS A 871 -39.01 51.62 -14.49
C LYS A 871 -40.45 51.26 -14.86
N VAL A 872 -41.43 51.66 -14.04
CA VAL A 872 -42.86 51.45 -14.34
C VAL A 872 -43.28 52.26 -15.57
N LYS A 873 -42.82 53.50 -15.70
CA LYS A 873 -43.07 54.32 -16.90
C LYS A 873 -42.41 53.73 -18.16
N ALA A 874 -41.21 53.17 -18.05
CA ALA A 874 -40.49 52.56 -19.16
C ALA A 874 -41.16 51.26 -19.63
N LEU A 875 -41.64 50.42 -18.70
CA LEU A 875 -42.19 49.09 -19.00
C LEU A 875 -43.71 49.09 -19.26
N LEU A 876 -44.50 49.82 -18.46
CA LEU A 876 -45.97 49.79 -18.47
C LEU A 876 -46.59 51.09 -18.98
N GLY A 877 -45.82 52.15 -19.10
CA GLY A 877 -46.28 53.44 -19.62
C GLY A 877 -47.13 54.29 -18.69
N TYR A 878 -47.57 53.75 -17.55
CA TYR A 878 -48.27 54.47 -16.49
C TYR A 878 -47.30 55.03 -15.44
N SER A 879 -47.74 56.03 -14.70
CA SER A 879 -47.17 56.33 -13.39
C SER A 879 -47.66 55.31 -12.35
N VAL A 880 -46.92 55.11 -11.25
CA VAL A 880 -47.27 54.11 -10.23
C VAL A 880 -48.68 54.35 -9.65
N ASN A 881 -49.04 55.61 -9.40
CA ASN A 881 -50.35 55.97 -8.84
C ASN A 881 -51.50 55.76 -9.83
N GLU A 882 -51.29 56.07 -11.11
CA GLU A 882 -52.29 55.81 -12.16
C GLU A 882 -52.57 54.31 -12.27
N TYR A 883 -51.53 53.46 -12.15
CA TYR A 883 -51.70 52.01 -12.20
C TYR A 883 -52.48 51.45 -11.00
N ILE A 884 -52.24 51.95 -9.77
CA ILE A 884 -53.02 51.55 -8.59
C ILE A 884 -54.50 51.91 -8.76
N GLN A 885 -54.77 53.13 -9.24
CA GLN A 885 -56.13 53.59 -9.51
C GLN A 885 -56.82 52.73 -10.57
N GLU A 886 -56.08 52.33 -11.62
CA GLU A 886 -56.54 51.46 -12.68
C GLU A 886 -57.03 50.10 -12.14
N VAL A 887 -56.23 49.46 -11.28
CA VAL A 887 -56.54 48.16 -10.65
C VAL A 887 -57.77 48.27 -9.73
N ARG A 888 -57.82 49.28 -8.85
CA ARG A 888 -58.95 49.46 -7.92
C ARG A 888 -60.28 49.67 -8.66
N LEU A 889 -60.28 50.45 -9.74
CA LEU A 889 -61.46 50.69 -10.57
C LEU A 889 -61.91 49.42 -11.32
N ASN A 890 -60.97 48.63 -11.84
CA ASN A 890 -61.28 47.35 -12.49
C ASN A 890 -61.89 46.34 -11.50
N LYS A 891 -61.37 46.23 -10.27
CA LYS A 891 -61.97 45.38 -9.23
C LYS A 891 -63.34 45.89 -8.79
N ALA A 892 -63.53 47.20 -8.72
CA ALA A 892 -64.82 47.79 -8.39
C ALA A 892 -65.89 47.47 -9.45
N ARG A 893 -65.55 47.48 -10.74
CA ARG A 893 -66.48 47.05 -11.81
C ARG A 893 -67.00 45.63 -11.62
N PHE A 894 -66.12 44.72 -11.21
CA PHE A 894 -66.49 43.33 -10.96
C PHE A 894 -67.43 43.21 -9.77
N LEU A 895 -67.11 43.87 -8.65
CA LEU A 895 -67.94 43.85 -7.43
C LEU A 895 -69.31 44.51 -7.63
N LEU A 896 -69.39 45.57 -8.44
CA LEU A 896 -70.66 46.25 -8.74
C LEU A 896 -71.66 45.35 -9.47
N LYS A 897 -71.22 44.32 -10.20
CA LYS A 897 -72.10 43.38 -10.94
C LYS A 897 -72.43 42.10 -10.17
N GLN A 898 -71.63 41.70 -9.19
CA GLN A 898 -71.79 40.43 -8.49
C GLN A 898 -72.28 40.54 -7.05
N ASP A 899 -72.05 41.67 -6.38
CA ASP A 899 -72.23 41.80 -4.93
C ASP A 899 -73.40 42.75 -4.60
N ASP A 900 -74.24 42.40 -3.64
CA ASP A 900 -75.41 43.20 -3.21
C ASP A 900 -75.04 44.44 -2.37
N LEU A 901 -73.73 44.68 -2.15
CA LEU A 901 -73.19 45.79 -1.36
C LEU A 901 -73.55 47.18 -1.94
N THR A 902 -73.63 48.19 -1.08
CA THR A 902 -73.87 49.57 -1.53
C THR A 902 -72.64 50.13 -2.26
N VAL A 903 -72.84 51.14 -3.12
CA VAL A 903 -71.74 51.79 -3.84
C VAL A 903 -70.69 52.38 -2.87
N ALA A 904 -71.11 52.84 -1.70
CA ALA A 904 -70.20 53.35 -0.66
C ALA A 904 -69.37 52.22 -0.04
N ASP A 905 -69.97 51.07 0.25
CA ASP A 905 -69.25 49.90 0.79
C ASP A 905 -68.25 49.35 -0.23
N ILE A 906 -68.61 49.31 -1.52
CA ILE A 906 -67.70 48.88 -2.59
C ILE A 906 -66.52 49.85 -2.72
N ALA A 907 -66.75 51.16 -2.60
CA ALA A 907 -65.68 52.16 -2.64
C ALA A 907 -64.62 51.93 -1.55
N TYR A 908 -65.05 51.69 -0.31
CA TYR A 908 -64.12 51.38 0.78
C TYR A 908 -63.48 49.99 0.61
N LYS A 909 -64.25 48.99 0.16
CA LYS A 909 -63.76 47.60 -0.05
C LYS A 909 -62.67 47.51 -1.12
N VAL A 910 -62.68 48.41 -2.11
CA VAL A 910 -61.63 48.50 -3.13
C VAL A 910 -60.55 49.54 -2.82
N GLY A 911 -60.51 50.06 -1.58
CA GLY A 911 -59.42 50.88 -1.07
C GLY A 911 -59.46 52.36 -1.43
N PHE A 912 -60.63 52.92 -1.80
CA PHE A 912 -60.78 54.37 -1.92
C PHE A 912 -61.04 55.01 -0.55
N SER A 913 -60.37 56.14 -0.27
CA SER A 913 -60.52 56.88 0.99
C SER A 913 -61.87 57.60 1.13
N SER A 914 -62.61 57.80 0.03
CA SER A 914 -63.94 58.42 0.03
C SER A 914 -64.80 57.90 -1.13
N PRO A 915 -66.09 57.57 -0.90
CA PRO A 915 -67.05 57.19 -1.94
C PRO A 915 -67.27 58.26 -3.02
N THR A 916 -67.09 59.54 -2.68
CA THR A 916 -67.18 60.64 -3.63
C THR A 916 -66.02 60.59 -4.62
N TYR A 917 -64.79 60.40 -4.14
CA TYR A 917 -63.60 60.29 -4.99
C TYR A 917 -63.63 59.04 -5.88
N PHE A 918 -64.13 57.93 -5.35
CA PHE A 918 -64.41 56.72 -6.12
C PHE A 918 -65.39 56.99 -7.27
N SER A 919 -66.52 57.64 -6.98
CA SER A 919 -67.56 57.92 -7.99
C SER A 919 -67.07 58.84 -9.11
N THR A 920 -66.27 59.86 -8.78
CA THR A 920 -65.64 60.74 -9.78
C THR A 920 -64.61 60.01 -10.63
N SER A 921 -63.74 59.21 -9.99
CA SER A 921 -62.71 58.42 -10.70
C SER A 921 -63.33 57.37 -11.63
N PHE A 922 -64.39 56.71 -11.17
CA PHE A 922 -65.12 55.69 -11.94
C PHE A 922 -65.85 56.32 -13.12
N LYS A 923 -66.52 57.47 -12.91
CA LYS A 923 -67.17 58.23 -13.99
C LYS A 923 -66.16 58.77 -15.02
N GLY A 924 -65.01 59.27 -14.57
CA GLY A 924 -63.97 59.78 -15.46
C GLY A 924 -63.36 58.69 -16.35
N LYS A 925 -63.28 57.45 -15.87
CA LYS A 925 -62.71 56.32 -16.61
C LYS A 925 -63.71 55.60 -17.52
N TYR A 926 -64.92 55.34 -17.02
CA TYR A 926 -65.92 54.53 -17.74
C TYR A 926 -67.09 55.32 -18.32
N ASN A 927 -67.05 56.66 -18.23
CA ASN A 927 -68.10 57.58 -18.68
C ASN A 927 -69.50 57.33 -18.09
N GLN A 928 -69.60 56.53 -17.03
CA GLN A 928 -70.84 56.18 -16.31
C GLN A 928 -70.59 56.20 -14.81
N THR A 929 -71.58 56.57 -14.00
CA THR A 929 -71.47 56.51 -12.54
C THR A 929 -71.51 55.07 -12.04
N PRO A 930 -70.90 54.75 -10.88
CA PRO A 930 -70.96 53.40 -10.31
C PRO A 930 -72.39 52.86 -10.13
N LEU A 931 -73.36 53.73 -9.80
CA LEU A 931 -74.77 53.34 -9.62
C LEU A 931 -75.45 53.00 -10.96
N GLU A 932 -75.18 53.79 -12.00
CA GLU A 932 -75.64 53.48 -13.37
C GLU A 932 -75.05 52.15 -13.84
N TYR A 933 -73.77 51.91 -13.58
CA TYR A 933 -73.09 50.67 -13.96
C TYR A 933 -73.61 49.44 -13.20
N LYS A 934 -73.99 49.58 -11.93
CA LYS A 934 -74.59 48.50 -11.13
C LYS A 934 -76.01 48.14 -11.62
N ASN A 935 -76.75 49.11 -12.13
CA ASN A 935 -78.10 48.91 -12.66
C ASN A 935 -78.13 48.50 -14.15
N SER A 936 -76.97 48.43 -14.83
CA SER A 936 -76.80 48.02 -16.23
C SER A 936 -76.21 46.62 -16.37
#